data_AF-A0A9W5RG46-F1
#
_entry.id   AF-A0A9W5RG46-F1
#
_cell.length_a   1.000
_cell.length_b   1.000
_cell.length_c   1.000
_cell.angle_alpha   90.00
_cell.angle_beta   90.00
_cell.angle_gamma   90.00
#
_symmetry.space_group_name_H-M   'P 1'
#
loop_
_entity.id
_entity.type
_entity.pdbx_description
1 polymer ?
#
loop_
_entity_poly.entity_id
_entity_poly.type
_entity_poly.pdbx_seq_one_letter_code
_entity_poly.pdbx_strand_id
1 'polypeptide(L)'
;MKRSLFNTRGKLLAVLFFIVAALFATTVQNAYATTYTTMDAQGNIIQSESLKDAVALARATGRPIALDPGHSDGLEGRDPGATYFGLKEGDLAWATAMYAKKYLEKWGVQVVVVRGEHEDPSIKTRVQRAVDANACAIISLHYNAGPASATGSEVLVPHKVSYNYDLYLSGQIFAGKVNYYLRNKVGIVTRGDGATERGYNDQYGTDYYENGDESDYYGIVRYARQKGILGVIIEHQFISNPAHAAEFKDLGDNSKVDYIGWADAWAIWEMYSSDTWWSMSSVSVAQKDNDVTLKPVLTGVVTDATFTYSYVGPDGTKVTIASNTTATSSTFTLPASGRYTLYITARSSDGQEVTRQTNYDAKIKESYGWRRAAEGWMYSDDNGTAYVSRWLKDDDGWHYFDARGIAVSGWFTTPNGKVWYFDAAATHNAAALGQRTISGKSYYFDEVNGLVKNNWIHWPDDSWSWATEDGSLQAGWKRIPNGKWFYFDSNNNYRATFGLMSDGYQKYYIDVDHGLISGGWISLADGNWAWANSDGSLYVGWKHMSNGKWFYFDENATYPLMKTGVFSTSSGSYYVDVNNGMTSNGWVALPNNIWAWAQSSGALASGWFNTPNGKTWYFDPTTTEHGALFGLQSINGSYYYFDENNGLLRNQDITLSDGRVVHADTYGVLNIKPTDTNNGRGGNVDGNNGGDNRDANNTPADDGSPIEPTRGNFSDRTSILGAPLVTKEDLQRDFNNRVGSAYPAVYAEKGAATGTDFVNQLWQAAIDEGVRPELLYAQVMIETGNLRFGGDVLPEQCNFGGMGATGDGKRGLSFDTVLKGLRAQALHLRAYAGYEPLTVDPSEAQKVDPRYGAWILARKANIIRKLAGTWAMDKNYAVKLVRVMNEL
;
A
#
# COMPACT_ATOMS: atom_id res chain seq x y z
N MET A 1 -17.64 80.47 -31.56
CA MET A 1 -17.76 80.42 -30.08
C MET A 1 -19.22 80.17 -29.71
N LYS A 2 -19.62 79.34 -28.72
CA LYS A 2 -18.87 78.39 -27.85
C LYS A 2 -19.65 77.06 -27.76
N ARG A 3 -19.05 75.92 -28.14
CA ARG A 3 -19.55 74.56 -27.81
C ARG A 3 -18.74 74.02 -26.62
N SER A 4 -19.15 74.26 -25.37
CA SER A 4 -18.41 73.78 -24.19
C SER A 4 -19.20 73.82 -22.87
N LEU A 5 -20.35 73.13 -22.78
CA LEU A 5 -21.11 73.05 -21.51
C LEU A 5 -21.70 71.67 -21.15
N PHE A 6 -21.57 70.66 -22.02
CA PHE A 6 -22.19 69.33 -21.82
C PHE A 6 -21.22 68.19 -21.48
N ASN A 7 -19.90 68.45 -21.38
CA ASN A 7 -18.88 67.39 -21.27
C ASN A 7 -18.25 67.25 -19.86
N THR A 8 -18.72 68.02 -18.86
CA THR A 8 -18.08 68.07 -17.53
C THR A 8 -18.83 67.25 -16.48
N ARG A 9 -20.17 67.36 -16.39
CA ARG A 9 -20.95 66.61 -15.38
C ARG A 9 -20.99 65.10 -15.64
N GLY A 10 -21.17 64.68 -16.90
CA GLY A 10 -21.10 63.27 -17.27
C GLY A 10 -19.73 62.66 -16.98
N LYS A 11 -18.65 63.40 -17.22
CA LYS A 11 -17.28 62.96 -16.88
C LYS A 11 -17.03 62.94 -15.37
N LEU A 12 -17.52 63.91 -14.59
CA LEU A 12 -17.39 63.85 -13.13
C LEU A 12 -18.15 62.66 -12.54
N LEU A 13 -19.38 62.38 -12.99
CA LEU A 13 -20.13 61.21 -12.54
C LEU A 13 -19.46 59.89 -12.97
N ALA A 14 -18.98 59.79 -14.21
CA ALA A 14 -18.25 58.61 -14.67
C ALA A 14 -16.92 58.41 -13.90
N VAL A 15 -16.17 59.48 -13.64
CA VAL A 15 -14.93 59.44 -12.85
C VAL A 15 -15.20 59.14 -11.38
N LEU A 16 -16.30 59.63 -10.79
CA LEU A 16 -16.68 59.25 -9.43
C LEU A 16 -17.11 57.77 -9.37
N PHE A 17 -17.84 57.29 -10.37
CA PHE A 17 -18.18 55.86 -10.48
C PHE A 17 -16.93 54.99 -10.69
N PHE A 18 -15.96 55.44 -11.50
CA PHE A 18 -14.68 54.74 -11.68
C PHE A 18 -13.77 54.81 -10.45
N ILE A 19 -13.77 55.90 -9.68
CA ILE A 19 -13.00 56.01 -8.43
C ILE A 19 -13.63 55.17 -7.33
N VAL A 20 -14.96 55.17 -7.19
CA VAL A 20 -15.66 54.29 -6.25
C VAL A 20 -15.52 52.82 -6.66
N ALA A 21 -15.70 52.49 -7.95
CA ALA A 21 -15.48 51.14 -8.46
C ALA A 21 -14.01 50.71 -8.36
N ALA A 22 -13.03 51.62 -8.49
CA ALA A 22 -11.62 51.31 -8.25
C ALA A 22 -11.32 51.11 -6.76
N LEU A 23 -11.90 51.92 -5.85
CA LEU A 23 -11.78 51.73 -4.41
C LEU A 23 -12.38 50.39 -3.96
N PHE A 24 -13.52 49.98 -4.52
CA PHE A 24 -14.07 48.64 -4.29
C PHE A 24 -13.28 47.52 -5.00
N ALA A 25 -12.79 47.73 -6.23
CA ALA A 25 -11.96 46.73 -6.93
C ALA A 25 -10.57 46.54 -6.31
N THR A 26 -10.02 47.55 -5.63
CA THR A 26 -8.80 47.44 -4.82
C THR A 26 -9.05 46.96 -3.39
N THR A 27 -10.32 46.71 -3.03
CA THR A 27 -10.72 46.08 -1.75
C THR A 27 -11.56 44.81 -1.92
N VAL A 28 -11.58 44.23 -3.13
CA VAL A 28 -11.61 42.76 -3.25
C VAL A 28 -10.23 42.25 -2.89
N GLN A 29 -9.94 42.23 -1.58
CA GLN A 29 -9.12 41.15 -1.08
C GLN A 29 -9.84 39.87 -1.48
N ASN A 30 -9.21 39.03 -2.30
CA ASN A 30 -9.51 37.62 -2.24
C ASN A 30 -9.24 37.22 -0.80
N ALA A 31 -10.30 36.94 -0.05
CA ALA A 31 -10.19 36.24 1.22
C ALA A 31 -9.73 34.83 0.89
N TYR A 32 -8.41 34.65 0.75
CA TYR A 32 -7.80 33.33 0.71
C TYR A 32 -8.30 32.56 1.93
N ALA A 33 -8.79 31.34 1.73
CA ALA A 33 -9.24 30.50 2.82
C ALA A 33 -8.09 30.38 3.83
N THR A 34 -8.36 30.65 5.12
CA THR A 34 -7.34 30.61 6.16
C THR A 34 -6.65 29.25 6.15
N THR A 35 -5.34 29.25 5.96
CA THR A 35 -4.56 28.02 5.80
C THR A 35 -3.85 27.67 7.10
N TYR A 36 -3.90 26.40 7.47
CA TYR A 36 -3.28 25.85 8.67
C TYR A 36 -2.16 24.92 8.22
N THR A 37 -0.92 25.38 8.38
CA THR A 37 0.28 24.71 7.88
C THR A 37 0.94 23.93 9.01
N THR A 38 1.20 22.64 8.80
CA THR A 38 1.89 21.77 9.77
C THR A 38 2.79 20.76 9.06
N MET A 39 3.36 19.80 9.78
CA MET A 39 4.25 18.76 9.26
C MET A 39 3.69 17.36 9.53
N ASP A 40 3.79 16.46 8.54
CA ASP A 40 3.45 15.04 8.69
C ASP A 40 4.60 14.21 9.31
N ALA A 41 4.35 12.93 9.59
CA ALA A 41 5.32 12.03 10.22
C ALA A 41 6.46 11.61 9.26
N GLN A 42 6.39 12.03 8.00
CA GLN A 42 7.37 11.78 6.94
C GLN A 42 8.19 13.05 6.63
N GLY A 43 7.94 14.17 7.33
CA GLY A 43 8.64 15.44 7.13
C GLY A 43 8.13 16.27 5.96
N ASN A 44 6.94 15.98 5.42
CA ASN A 44 6.27 16.84 4.44
C ASN A 44 5.51 17.95 5.15
N ILE A 45 5.46 19.12 4.54
CA ILE A 45 4.62 20.22 5.00
C ILE A 45 3.23 20.06 4.39
N ILE A 46 2.22 19.99 5.25
CA ILE A 46 0.80 19.85 4.88
C ILE A 46 0.09 21.17 5.17
N GLN A 47 -0.73 21.62 4.22
CA GLN A 47 -1.59 22.78 4.37
C GLN A 47 -3.05 22.32 4.36
N SER A 48 -3.84 22.81 5.32
CA SER A 48 -5.24 22.44 5.54
C SER A 48 -6.11 23.70 5.59
N GLU A 49 -7.35 23.65 5.10
CA GLU A 49 -8.36 24.69 5.31
C GLU A 49 -9.10 24.51 6.66
N SER A 50 -8.81 23.42 7.38
CA SER A 50 -9.41 23.05 8.66
C SER A 50 -8.35 23.05 9.77
N LEU A 51 -8.49 23.98 10.73
CA LEU A 51 -7.67 24.03 11.95
C LEU A 51 -7.77 22.73 12.74
N LYS A 52 -8.98 22.18 12.87
CA LYS A 52 -9.23 20.93 13.61
C LYS A 52 -8.40 19.78 13.05
N ASP A 53 -8.33 19.66 11.74
CA ASP A 53 -7.64 18.54 11.08
C ASP A 53 -6.12 18.78 10.99
N ALA A 54 -5.69 20.05 10.91
CA ALA A 54 -4.28 20.42 11.07
C ALA A 54 -3.77 20.14 12.50
N VAL A 55 -4.56 20.44 13.53
CA VAL A 55 -4.26 20.13 14.94
C VAL A 55 -4.32 18.63 15.20
N ALA A 56 -5.29 17.91 14.60
CA ALA A 56 -5.35 16.45 14.70
C ALA A 56 -4.11 15.79 14.07
N LEU A 57 -3.68 16.24 12.88
CA LEU A 57 -2.45 15.80 12.24
C LEU A 57 -1.21 16.17 13.08
N ALA A 58 -1.11 17.41 13.56
CA ALA A 58 0.01 17.89 14.38
C ALA A 58 0.19 17.12 15.69
N ARG A 59 -0.89 16.54 16.25
CA ARG A 59 -0.88 15.62 17.40
C ARG A 59 -0.59 14.17 16.99
N ALA A 60 -1.23 13.68 15.94
CA ALA A 60 -1.03 12.30 15.43
C ALA A 60 0.38 12.04 14.87
N THR A 61 1.08 13.11 14.48
CA THR A 61 2.49 13.08 14.04
C THR A 61 3.48 13.10 15.20
N GLY A 62 2.98 13.04 16.43
CA GLY A 62 3.69 12.56 17.63
C GLY A 62 4.60 13.58 18.30
N ARG A 63 5.36 14.36 17.52
CA ARG A 63 6.35 15.40 17.93
C ARG A 63 6.70 15.34 19.43
N PRO A 64 7.49 14.34 19.88
CA PRO A 64 7.42 13.92 21.28
C PRO A 64 7.78 15.01 22.29
N ILE A 65 7.32 14.84 23.53
CA ILE A 65 7.89 15.55 24.67
C ILE A 65 9.00 14.67 25.24
N ALA A 66 10.22 15.21 25.27
CA ALA A 66 11.32 14.58 25.98
C ALA A 66 11.24 14.95 27.47
N LEU A 67 11.31 13.95 28.34
CA LEU A 67 11.48 14.13 29.78
C LEU A 67 12.91 13.72 30.15
N ASP A 68 13.64 14.62 30.80
CA ASP A 68 14.93 14.36 31.41
C ASP A 68 14.78 14.29 32.92
N PRO A 69 14.82 13.09 33.54
CA PRO A 69 14.60 12.93 34.97
C PRO A 69 15.86 13.28 35.79
N GLY A 70 16.47 14.43 35.51
CA GLY A 70 17.55 15.04 36.29
C GLY A 70 18.69 14.10 36.67
N HIS A 71 19.09 14.15 37.93
CA HIS A 71 20.19 13.36 38.48
C HIS A 71 19.89 11.85 38.49
N SER A 72 20.89 11.02 38.72
CA SER A 72 20.83 9.54 38.66
C SER A 72 20.75 8.91 40.05
N ASP A 73 21.06 7.61 40.17
CA ASP A 73 20.85 6.81 41.38
C ASP A 73 21.91 7.00 42.50
N GLY A 74 23.04 7.67 42.21
CA GLY A 74 24.17 7.82 43.13
C GLY A 74 25.10 6.61 43.27
N LEU A 75 24.89 5.55 42.48
CA LEU A 75 25.70 4.33 42.51
C LEU A 75 26.87 4.43 41.53
N GLU A 76 27.95 3.70 41.81
CA GLU A 76 29.13 3.56 40.94
C GLU A 76 29.82 4.88 40.55
N GLY A 77 29.55 5.98 41.28
CA GLY A 77 30.08 7.32 41.02
C GLY A 77 29.21 8.21 40.14
N ARG A 78 28.00 7.76 39.77
CA ARG A 78 26.96 8.61 39.16
C ARG A 78 26.48 9.69 40.12
N ASP A 79 25.99 10.81 39.60
CA ASP A 79 25.53 11.94 40.43
C ASP A 79 24.10 11.68 40.96
N PRO A 80 23.86 11.64 42.30
CA PRO A 80 22.51 11.52 42.87
C PRO A 80 21.73 12.85 42.93
N GLY A 81 22.38 13.98 42.65
CA GLY A 81 21.87 15.31 42.98
C GLY A 81 21.84 15.53 44.49
N ALA A 82 20.94 16.39 44.95
CA ALA A 82 20.78 16.63 46.38
C ALA A 82 20.31 15.36 47.13
N THR A 83 20.88 15.11 48.32
CA THR A 83 20.52 13.96 49.16
C THR A 83 20.22 14.42 50.60
N TYR A 84 18.97 14.28 51.04
CA TYR A 84 18.49 14.79 52.32
C TYR A 84 17.43 13.87 52.94
N PHE A 85 17.50 13.64 54.25
CA PHE A 85 16.53 12.85 55.04
C PHE A 85 16.27 11.41 54.54
N GLY A 86 17.17 10.86 53.72
CA GLY A 86 17.03 9.53 53.08
C GLY A 86 16.48 9.58 51.65
N LEU A 87 16.05 10.76 51.17
CA LEU A 87 15.68 11.00 49.77
C LEU A 87 16.93 11.34 48.94
N LYS A 88 16.97 10.90 47.68
CA LYS A 88 17.86 11.42 46.64
C LYS A 88 17.03 12.15 45.59
N GLU A 89 17.56 13.25 45.06
CA GLU A 89 16.93 14.04 44.00
C GLU A 89 16.70 13.21 42.73
N GLY A 90 17.67 12.40 42.30
CA GLY A 90 17.52 11.57 41.10
C GLY A 90 16.42 10.51 41.19
N ASP A 91 16.19 9.93 42.37
CA ASP A 91 15.10 8.96 42.61
C ASP A 91 13.72 9.66 42.51
N LEU A 92 13.61 10.89 43.04
CA LEU A 92 12.39 11.71 42.97
C LEU A 92 12.12 12.21 41.55
N ALA A 93 13.14 12.72 40.87
CA ALA A 93 13.07 13.18 39.49
C ALA A 93 12.64 12.04 38.55
N TRP A 94 13.19 10.83 38.74
CA TRP A 94 12.77 9.62 38.01
C TRP A 94 11.29 9.33 38.20
N ALA A 95 10.83 9.25 39.44
CA ALA A 95 9.42 9.00 39.75
C ALA A 95 8.49 10.06 39.13
N THR A 96 8.78 11.35 39.31
CA THR A 96 7.99 12.45 38.71
C THR A 96 7.94 12.34 37.19
N ALA A 97 9.05 11.99 36.53
CA ALA A 97 9.07 11.79 35.09
C ALA A 97 8.20 10.60 34.62
N MET A 98 8.21 9.49 35.37
CA MET A 98 7.36 8.33 35.04
C MET A 98 5.86 8.65 35.22
N TYR A 99 5.50 9.45 36.24
CA TYR A 99 4.14 9.94 36.40
C TYR A 99 3.75 10.95 35.31
N ALA A 100 4.62 11.90 34.96
CA ALA A 100 4.36 12.82 33.87
C ALA A 100 4.16 12.07 32.54
N LYS A 101 4.99 11.05 32.26
CA LYS A 101 4.83 10.13 31.14
C LYS A 101 3.48 9.40 31.15
N LYS A 102 3.11 8.77 32.26
CA LYS A 102 1.84 8.03 32.48
C LYS A 102 0.62 8.87 32.10
N TYR A 103 0.59 10.16 32.45
CA TYR A 103 -0.52 11.05 32.11
C TYR A 103 -0.47 11.58 30.68
N LEU A 104 0.70 12.03 30.21
CA LEU A 104 0.87 12.52 28.83
C LEU A 104 0.47 11.47 27.78
N GLU A 105 0.92 10.22 27.96
CA GLU A 105 0.55 9.11 27.06
C GLU A 105 -0.95 8.77 27.16
N LYS A 106 -1.54 8.81 28.36
CA LYS A 106 -3.00 8.65 28.56
C LYS A 106 -3.81 9.74 27.85
N TRP A 107 -3.25 10.93 27.66
CA TRP A 107 -3.87 12.04 26.90
C TRP A 107 -3.40 12.14 25.44
N GLY A 108 -2.70 11.12 24.93
CA GLY A 108 -2.32 11.00 23.52
C GLY A 108 -1.08 11.79 23.09
N VAL A 109 -0.22 12.21 24.03
CA VAL A 109 1.07 12.84 23.75
C VAL A 109 2.16 11.77 23.81
N GLN A 110 2.98 11.65 22.75
CA GLN A 110 4.11 10.74 22.74
C GLN A 110 5.23 11.27 23.64
N VAL A 111 5.79 10.41 24.49
CA VAL A 111 6.84 10.78 25.46
C VAL A 111 8.12 9.97 25.24
N VAL A 112 9.26 10.65 25.38
CA VAL A 112 10.60 10.06 25.28
C VAL A 112 11.34 10.33 26.59
N VAL A 113 11.86 9.31 27.25
CA VAL A 113 12.71 9.48 28.44
C VAL A 113 14.17 9.43 27.99
N VAL A 114 14.94 10.49 28.23
CA VAL A 114 16.28 10.65 27.61
C VAL A 114 17.44 10.00 28.38
N ARG A 115 17.15 9.35 29.51
CA ARG A 115 18.05 8.43 30.24
C ARG A 115 17.28 7.23 30.76
N GLY A 116 17.96 6.10 30.95
CA GLY A 116 17.49 5.00 31.79
C GLY A 116 17.62 5.34 33.28
N GLU A 117 16.91 4.59 34.13
CA GLU A 117 16.79 4.81 35.57
C GLU A 117 18.14 4.95 36.29
N HIS A 118 19.08 4.07 35.94
CA HIS A 118 20.44 4.00 36.48
C HIS A 118 21.52 4.49 35.48
N GLU A 119 21.12 5.21 34.42
CA GLU A 119 22.08 5.88 33.54
C GLU A 119 22.42 7.28 34.06
N ASP A 120 23.65 7.73 33.83
CA ASP A 120 24.05 9.15 33.96
C ASP A 120 24.76 9.63 32.68
N PRO A 121 24.02 9.88 31.59
CA PRO A 121 24.60 10.32 30.32
C PRO A 121 24.85 11.82 30.35
N SER A 122 25.85 12.29 29.60
CA SER A 122 26.17 13.73 29.53
C SER A 122 24.97 14.57 29.06
N ILE A 123 24.84 15.81 29.53
CA ILE A 123 23.74 16.73 29.16
C ILE A 123 23.61 16.88 27.63
N LYS A 124 24.72 16.88 26.88
CA LYS A 124 24.69 16.88 25.40
C LYS A 124 24.06 15.62 24.82
N THR A 125 24.34 14.45 25.41
CA THR A 125 23.75 13.16 25.03
C THR A 125 22.25 13.13 25.30
N ARG A 126 21.80 13.70 26.43
CA ARG A 126 20.38 13.80 26.82
C ARG A 126 19.58 14.62 25.81
N VAL A 127 20.07 15.81 25.46
CA VAL A 127 19.45 16.63 24.39
C VAL A 127 19.53 15.93 23.03
N GLN A 128 20.65 15.29 22.68
CA GLN A 128 20.74 14.60 21.39
C GLN A 128 19.72 13.46 21.28
N ARG A 129 19.51 12.67 22.35
CA ARG A 129 18.45 11.65 22.41
C ARG A 129 17.04 12.23 22.23
N ALA A 130 16.76 13.43 22.71
CA ALA A 130 15.50 14.13 22.44
C ALA A 130 15.37 14.51 20.95
N VAL A 131 16.43 15.04 20.35
CA VAL A 131 16.48 15.44 18.93
C VAL A 131 16.36 14.23 18.00
N ASP A 132 17.06 13.14 18.31
CA ASP A 132 17.03 11.88 17.55
C ASP A 132 15.62 11.25 17.54
N ALA A 133 14.82 11.52 18.58
CA ALA A 133 13.42 11.13 18.68
C ALA A 133 12.43 12.19 18.16
N ASN A 134 12.91 13.22 17.44
CA ASN A 134 12.14 14.36 16.91
C ASN A 134 11.31 15.12 17.97
N ALA A 135 11.77 15.15 19.22
CA ALA A 135 11.05 15.81 20.30
C ALA A 135 10.98 17.33 20.08
N CYS A 136 9.83 17.95 20.37
CA CYS A 136 9.63 19.40 20.22
C CYS A 136 10.08 20.21 21.45
N ALA A 137 10.14 19.57 22.61
CA ALA A 137 10.66 20.14 23.86
C ALA A 137 11.37 19.06 24.69
N ILE A 138 12.30 19.49 25.55
CA ILE A 138 12.94 18.69 26.59
C ILE A 138 12.73 19.36 27.96
N ILE A 139 12.05 18.65 28.85
CA ILE A 139 11.67 19.10 30.19
C ILE A 139 12.56 18.37 31.19
N SER A 140 13.50 19.09 31.82
CA SER A 140 14.33 18.53 32.90
C SER A 140 13.60 18.65 34.23
N LEU A 141 13.51 17.57 34.99
CA LEU A 141 12.76 17.50 36.25
C LEU A 141 13.74 17.39 37.43
N HIS A 142 13.68 18.33 38.36
CA HIS A 142 14.65 18.50 39.45
C HIS A 142 13.97 18.85 40.77
N TYR A 143 14.73 18.74 41.88
CA TYR A 143 14.27 19.07 43.23
C TYR A 143 15.31 19.90 43.99
N ASN A 144 15.14 21.21 43.93
CA ASN A 144 15.77 22.24 44.77
C ASN A 144 16.43 21.76 46.09
N ALA A 145 17.61 22.31 46.37
CA ALA A 145 18.28 22.19 47.67
C ALA A 145 18.93 23.50 48.13
N GLY A 146 19.02 23.68 49.44
CA GLY A 146 19.48 24.91 50.07
C GLY A 146 19.26 24.92 51.59
N PRO A 147 19.18 26.10 52.24
CA PRO A 147 18.89 26.21 53.66
C PRO A 147 17.61 25.46 54.08
N ALA A 148 17.58 24.87 55.28
CA ALA A 148 16.47 24.03 55.73
C ALA A 148 15.11 24.77 55.88
N SER A 149 15.11 26.11 55.84
CA SER A 149 13.92 26.96 55.81
C SER A 149 13.48 27.37 54.40
N ALA A 150 14.18 26.93 53.36
CA ALA A 150 13.89 27.32 51.98
C ALA A 150 12.58 26.67 51.47
N THR A 151 11.90 27.39 50.59
CA THR A 151 10.70 26.95 49.88
C THR A 151 10.62 27.66 48.52
N GLY A 152 9.58 27.37 47.75
CA GLY A 152 9.49 27.72 46.34
C GLY A 152 9.80 26.53 45.42
N SER A 153 9.02 26.37 44.37
CA SER A 153 9.46 25.84 43.08
C SER A 153 9.79 27.00 42.12
N GLU A 154 10.54 26.72 41.05
CA GLU A 154 10.75 27.65 39.93
C GLU A 154 10.90 26.90 38.60
N VAL A 155 10.92 27.64 37.49
CA VAL A 155 11.13 27.07 36.16
C VAL A 155 12.21 27.87 35.45
N LEU A 156 13.31 27.19 35.08
CA LEU A 156 14.45 27.76 34.37
C LEU A 156 14.20 27.63 32.86
N VAL A 157 14.29 28.73 32.11
CA VAL A 157 13.93 28.81 30.68
C VAL A 157 15.04 29.45 29.83
N PRO A 158 14.98 29.38 28.48
CA PRO A 158 15.92 30.09 27.63
C PRO A 158 15.85 31.60 27.89
N HIS A 159 16.99 32.26 28.05
CA HIS A 159 17.10 33.69 28.38
C HIS A 159 16.93 34.62 27.16
N LYS A 160 16.69 35.90 27.44
CA LYS A 160 16.24 36.91 26.48
C LYS A 160 17.31 37.45 25.50
N VAL A 161 17.75 36.59 24.59
CA VAL A 161 18.64 36.92 23.46
C VAL A 161 17.99 36.59 22.10
N SER A 162 18.51 37.16 21.01
CA SER A 162 17.90 37.07 19.66
C SER A 162 17.95 35.67 19.05
N TYR A 163 18.96 34.87 19.41
CA TYR A 163 19.15 33.50 18.96
C TYR A 163 17.94 32.63 19.33
N ASN A 164 17.20 32.14 18.33
CA ASN A 164 15.99 31.32 18.48
C ASN A 164 15.01 31.88 19.54
N TYR A 165 14.72 33.20 19.47
CA TYR A 165 13.94 33.97 20.45
C TYR A 165 12.51 33.45 20.72
N ASP A 166 11.91 32.73 19.77
CA ASP A 166 10.63 32.04 19.93
C ASP A 166 10.64 30.98 21.05
N LEU A 167 11.82 30.43 21.37
CA LEU A 167 12.00 29.47 22.47
C LEU A 167 12.04 30.17 23.84
N TYR A 168 12.54 31.42 23.93
CA TYR A 168 12.38 32.26 25.13
C TYR A 168 10.89 32.56 25.37
N LEU A 169 10.15 32.97 24.33
CA LEU A 169 8.71 33.26 24.45
C LEU A 169 7.91 32.02 24.87
N SER A 170 8.18 30.88 24.24
CA SER A 170 7.56 29.60 24.59
C SER A 170 7.87 29.18 26.02
N GLY A 171 9.12 29.32 26.47
CA GLY A 171 9.54 29.01 27.83
C GLY A 171 8.82 29.86 28.89
N GLN A 172 8.67 31.17 28.66
CA GLN A 172 7.95 32.06 29.58
C GLN A 172 6.46 31.67 29.70
N ILE A 173 5.80 31.30 28.59
CA ILE A 173 4.41 30.81 28.60
C ILE A 173 4.29 29.47 29.35
N PHE A 174 5.22 28.55 29.09
CA PHE A 174 5.25 27.24 29.74
C PHE A 174 5.46 27.34 31.26
N ALA A 175 6.42 28.16 31.70
CA ALA A 175 6.69 28.41 33.11
C ALA A 175 5.46 28.94 33.86
N GLY A 176 4.69 29.84 33.24
CA GLY A 176 3.43 30.35 33.80
C GLY A 176 2.40 29.23 34.05
N LYS A 177 2.25 28.29 33.11
CA LYS A 177 1.37 27.12 33.27
C LYS A 177 1.87 26.21 34.40
N VAL A 178 3.14 25.82 34.39
CA VAL A 178 3.74 24.95 35.43
C VAL A 178 3.57 25.58 36.82
N ASN A 179 3.96 26.84 37.00
CA ASN A 179 3.79 27.57 38.27
C ASN A 179 2.31 27.63 38.70
N TYR A 180 1.37 27.81 37.76
CA TYR A 180 -0.07 27.78 38.05
C TYR A 180 -0.53 26.41 38.58
N TYR A 181 -0.17 25.30 37.94
CA TYR A 181 -0.62 23.97 38.35
C TYR A 181 0.04 23.50 39.65
N LEU A 182 1.36 23.70 39.81
CA LEU A 182 2.07 23.39 41.05
C LEU A 182 1.49 24.18 42.23
N ARG A 183 1.19 25.48 42.07
CA ARG A 183 0.58 26.30 43.13
C ARG A 183 -0.86 25.92 43.43
N ASN A 184 -1.72 25.95 42.42
CA ASN A 184 -3.17 25.95 42.62
C ASN A 184 -3.79 24.55 42.68
N LYS A 185 -3.07 23.51 42.25
CA LYS A 185 -3.54 22.11 42.34
C LYS A 185 -2.72 21.30 43.35
N VAL A 186 -1.38 21.33 43.27
CA VAL A 186 -0.48 20.53 44.13
C VAL A 186 -0.24 21.17 45.51
N GLY A 187 -0.51 22.47 45.66
CA GLY A 187 -0.30 23.22 46.90
C GLY A 187 1.17 23.60 47.14
N ILE A 188 2.00 23.64 46.09
CA ILE A 188 3.41 24.01 46.18
C ILE A 188 3.55 25.53 46.18
N VAL A 189 4.25 26.07 47.19
CA VAL A 189 4.70 27.47 47.15
C VAL A 189 5.65 27.64 45.96
N THR A 190 5.40 28.63 45.10
CA THR A 190 6.21 28.97 43.92
C THR A 190 7.03 30.24 44.17
N ARG A 191 8.16 30.43 43.49
CA ARG A 191 8.99 31.65 43.56
C ARG A 191 8.41 32.84 42.78
N GLY A 192 7.43 32.59 41.93
CA GLY A 192 6.63 33.58 41.22
C GLY A 192 5.64 32.90 40.27
N ASP A 193 5.07 33.66 39.35
CA ASP A 193 4.42 33.12 38.13
C ASP A 193 5.36 33.14 36.91
N GLY A 194 6.30 34.10 36.87
CA GLY A 194 7.30 34.20 35.80
C GLY A 194 8.38 33.13 35.88
N ALA A 195 9.14 33.00 34.79
CA ALA A 195 10.29 32.10 34.72
C ALA A 195 11.58 32.75 35.25
N THR A 196 12.51 31.91 35.69
CA THR A 196 13.89 32.31 35.97
C THR A 196 14.71 32.14 34.69
N GLU A 197 15.49 33.16 34.33
CA GLU A 197 16.42 33.14 33.19
C GLU A 197 17.86 33.45 33.63
N ARG A 198 18.86 32.90 32.92
CA ARG A 198 20.28 33.17 33.21
C ARG A 198 21.17 32.94 31.99
N GLY A 199 21.90 33.98 31.57
CA GLY A 199 22.97 33.89 30.58
C GLY A 199 24.25 33.26 31.13
N TYR A 200 25.06 32.67 30.25
CA TYR A 200 26.35 32.07 30.58
C TYR A 200 27.41 33.14 30.76
N ASN A 201 27.46 33.72 31.96
CA ASN A 201 28.55 34.55 32.44
C ASN A 201 28.95 34.06 33.84
N ASP A 202 30.14 33.45 33.94
CA ASP A 202 30.68 32.88 35.17
C ASP A 202 32.15 33.26 35.39
N GLN A 203 32.77 32.70 36.44
CA GLN A 203 34.16 33.01 36.82
C GLN A 203 35.22 32.52 35.82
N TYR A 204 34.84 31.73 34.81
CA TYR A 204 35.70 31.23 33.74
C TYR A 204 35.46 31.96 32.41
N GLY A 205 34.32 32.64 32.24
CA GLY A 205 34.07 33.57 31.14
C GLY A 205 32.62 33.62 30.66
N THR A 206 32.45 34.08 29.42
CA THR A 206 31.17 34.12 28.72
C THR A 206 31.19 33.13 27.55
N ASP A 207 30.15 32.30 27.42
CA ASP A 207 29.95 31.40 26.28
C ASP A 207 28.85 31.95 25.36
N TYR A 208 28.98 31.76 24.04
CA TYR A 208 28.21 32.48 23.03
C TYR A 208 27.54 31.56 22.00
N TYR A 209 26.42 32.01 21.44
CA TYR A 209 25.78 31.37 20.29
C TYR A 209 26.42 31.77 18.96
N GLU A 210 26.10 31.03 17.88
CA GLU A 210 26.69 31.22 16.53
C GLU A 210 26.51 32.64 15.95
N ASN A 211 25.52 33.40 16.45
CA ASN A 211 25.24 34.79 16.06
C ASN A 211 25.94 35.84 16.95
N GLY A 212 26.69 35.42 17.98
CA GLY A 212 27.36 36.30 18.93
C GLY A 212 26.53 36.74 20.14
N ASP A 213 25.30 36.24 20.30
CA ASP A 213 24.54 36.42 21.55
C ASP A 213 25.18 35.63 22.71
N GLU A 214 25.00 36.09 23.95
CA GLU A 214 25.29 35.29 25.15
C GLU A 214 24.48 33.98 25.11
N SER A 215 25.08 32.88 25.58
CA SER A 215 24.44 31.56 25.60
C SER A 215 23.70 31.28 26.91
N ASP A 216 22.86 30.26 26.97
CA ASP A 216 22.15 29.92 28.21
C ASP A 216 23.08 29.26 29.25
N TYR A 217 22.97 29.67 30.52
CA TYR A 217 23.81 29.15 31.60
C TYR A 217 23.68 27.62 31.73
N TYR A 218 22.43 27.15 31.85
CA TYR A 218 22.12 25.75 32.09
C TYR A 218 22.29 24.92 30.81
N GLY A 219 23.11 23.87 30.89
CA GLY A 219 23.48 23.06 29.71
C GLY A 219 22.29 22.48 28.95
N ILE A 220 21.25 22.00 29.64
CA ILE A 220 20.09 21.36 29.01
C ILE A 220 19.31 22.38 28.15
N VAL A 221 19.10 23.58 28.70
CA VAL A 221 18.46 24.73 28.04
C VAL A 221 19.29 25.18 26.83
N ARG A 222 20.60 25.37 27.00
CA ARG A 222 21.54 25.81 25.96
C ARG A 222 21.61 24.85 24.78
N TYR A 223 21.86 23.57 25.04
CA TYR A 223 22.02 22.59 23.97
C TYR A 223 20.68 22.31 23.26
N ALA A 224 19.55 22.36 23.97
CA ALA A 224 18.22 22.29 23.36
C ALA A 224 17.96 23.47 22.41
N ARG A 225 18.25 24.70 22.85
CA ARG A 225 18.11 25.92 22.05
C ARG A 225 19.00 25.92 20.81
N GLN A 226 20.23 25.40 20.89
CA GLN A 226 21.13 25.18 19.75
C GLN A 226 20.58 24.17 18.74
N LYS A 227 19.76 23.22 19.19
CA LYS A 227 19.05 22.25 18.35
C LYS A 227 17.66 22.74 17.92
N GLY A 228 17.30 23.97 18.28
CA GLY A 228 16.05 24.63 17.92
C GLY A 228 14.79 24.10 18.62
N ILE A 229 14.95 23.31 19.70
CA ILE A 229 13.86 22.75 20.50
C ILE A 229 13.79 23.43 21.87
N LEU A 230 12.60 23.48 22.49
CA LEU A 230 12.43 24.14 23.79
C LEU A 230 13.08 23.32 24.91
N GLY A 231 14.15 23.83 25.52
CA GLY A 231 14.73 23.25 26.74
C GLY A 231 14.37 24.05 27.98
N VAL A 232 13.88 23.38 29.02
CA VAL A 232 13.52 23.98 30.32
C VAL A 232 13.89 23.06 31.48
N ILE A 233 14.00 23.61 32.68
CA ILE A 233 14.12 22.84 33.93
C ILE A 233 12.96 23.22 34.85
N ILE A 234 12.25 22.25 35.42
CA ILE A 234 11.28 22.46 36.49
C ILE A 234 11.95 22.06 37.81
N GLU A 235 12.20 23.07 38.63
CA GLU A 235 12.82 22.95 39.95
C GLU A 235 11.71 22.89 41.02
N HIS A 236 11.48 21.71 41.58
CA HIS A 236 10.39 21.47 42.54
C HIS A 236 10.69 22.00 43.95
N GLN A 237 10.00 21.48 44.97
CA GLN A 237 10.21 21.92 46.36
C GLN A 237 11.56 21.49 46.93
N PHE A 238 12.00 22.26 47.93
CA PHE A 238 13.24 22.04 48.65
C PHE A 238 13.24 20.73 49.44
N ILE A 239 13.96 19.69 48.97
CA ILE A 239 14.10 18.42 49.71
C ILE A 239 15.03 18.55 50.92
N SER A 240 15.82 19.62 50.98
CA SER A 240 16.59 19.99 52.18
C SER A 240 15.74 20.61 53.30
N ASN A 241 14.46 20.89 53.05
CA ASN A 241 13.50 21.33 54.07
C ASN A 241 12.78 20.11 54.67
N PRO A 242 12.85 19.88 56.00
CA PRO A 242 12.23 18.73 56.65
C PRO A 242 10.71 18.58 56.42
N ALA A 243 10.01 19.68 56.15
CA ALA A 243 8.56 19.65 55.93
C ALA A 243 8.22 19.05 54.55
N HIS A 244 8.81 19.57 53.47
CA HIS A 244 8.56 19.02 52.12
C HIS A 244 9.11 17.60 51.99
N ALA A 245 10.28 17.32 52.58
CA ALA A 245 10.85 15.97 52.61
C ALA A 245 9.93 14.94 53.29
N ALA A 246 9.05 15.37 54.21
CA ALA A 246 8.06 14.50 54.82
C ALA A 246 6.88 14.15 53.89
N GLU A 247 6.65 14.92 52.83
CA GLU A 247 5.60 14.67 51.81
C GLU A 247 6.04 13.63 50.76
N PHE A 248 7.34 13.41 50.58
CA PHE A 248 7.91 12.50 49.56
C PHE A 248 8.32 11.12 50.10
N LYS A 249 7.73 10.68 51.22
CA LYS A 249 8.01 9.38 51.86
C LYS A 249 7.42 8.16 51.13
N ASP A 250 6.56 8.42 50.16
CA ASP A 250 5.94 7.43 49.29
C ASP A 250 6.04 7.94 47.85
N LEU A 251 6.35 7.04 46.91
CA LEU A 251 6.52 7.29 45.49
C LEU A 251 5.53 6.48 44.64
N GLY A 252 4.58 5.76 45.26
CA GLY A 252 3.55 4.97 44.59
C GLY A 252 2.38 5.79 44.01
N ASP A 253 1.42 5.09 43.41
CA ASP A 253 0.20 5.70 42.86
C ASP A 253 -0.57 6.45 43.96
N ASN A 254 -1.07 7.65 43.63
CA ASN A 254 -1.71 8.63 44.53
C ASN A 254 -0.78 9.30 45.55
N SER A 255 0.55 9.11 45.45
CA SER A 255 1.53 9.87 46.25
C SER A 255 1.55 11.37 45.89
N LYS A 256 2.27 12.16 46.71
CA LYS A 256 2.60 13.57 46.38
C LYS A 256 3.33 13.67 45.04
N VAL A 257 4.15 12.68 44.71
CA VAL A 257 4.97 12.63 43.49
C VAL A 257 4.13 12.29 42.25
N ASP A 258 3.16 11.37 42.36
CA ASP A 258 2.14 11.13 41.31
C ASP A 258 1.38 12.42 40.97
N TYR A 259 0.99 13.19 41.97
CA TYR A 259 0.24 14.43 41.76
C TYR A 259 1.09 15.61 41.26
N ILE A 260 2.40 15.63 41.53
CA ILE A 260 3.36 16.53 40.85
C ILE A 260 3.47 16.15 39.37
N GLY A 261 3.71 14.88 39.06
CA GLY A 261 3.81 14.40 37.67
C GLY A 261 2.53 14.65 36.86
N TRP A 262 1.35 14.54 37.49
CA TRP A 262 0.09 14.97 36.88
C TRP A 262 0.04 16.47 36.55
N ALA A 263 0.51 17.34 37.46
CA ALA A 263 0.49 18.78 37.27
C ALA A 263 1.45 19.24 36.17
N ASP A 264 2.66 18.69 36.13
CA ASP A 264 3.63 18.93 35.05
C ASP A 264 3.10 18.43 33.71
N ALA A 265 2.58 17.19 33.68
CA ALA A 265 1.94 16.64 32.48
C ALA A 265 0.79 17.52 31.98
N TRP A 266 -0.03 18.06 32.88
CA TRP A 266 -1.16 18.91 32.47
C TRP A 266 -0.67 20.26 31.92
N ALA A 267 0.35 20.88 32.53
CA ALA A 267 0.98 22.10 32.01
C ALA A 267 1.62 21.88 30.61
N ILE A 268 2.26 20.73 30.40
CA ILE A 268 2.80 20.29 29.11
C ILE A 268 1.67 20.05 28.10
N TRP A 269 0.62 19.33 28.50
CA TRP A 269 -0.52 19.02 27.65
C TRP A 269 -1.26 20.28 27.21
N GLU A 270 -1.49 21.24 28.11
CA GLU A 270 -2.16 22.51 27.82
C GLU A 270 -1.31 23.46 26.94
N MET A 271 0.00 23.22 26.81
CA MET A 271 0.84 23.85 25.78
C MET A 271 0.73 23.09 24.45
N TYR A 272 0.91 21.77 24.48
CA TYR A 272 0.90 20.89 23.30
C TYR A 272 -0.47 20.80 22.60
N SER A 273 -1.57 20.96 23.35
CA SER A 273 -2.92 20.93 22.82
C SER A 273 -3.38 22.25 22.21
N SER A 274 -2.64 23.34 22.41
CA SER A 274 -3.00 24.67 21.92
C SER A 274 -2.94 24.75 20.39
N ASP A 275 -3.87 25.51 19.83
CA ASP A 275 -3.95 25.89 18.43
C ASP A 275 -3.04 27.08 18.05
N THR A 276 -2.49 27.80 19.04
CA THR A 276 -1.64 28.98 18.81
C THR A 276 -0.14 28.69 18.96
N TRP A 277 0.26 27.60 19.62
CA TRP A 277 1.68 27.30 19.82
C TRP A 277 2.32 26.67 18.58
N TRP A 278 3.30 27.36 18.01
CA TRP A 278 4.13 26.84 16.92
C TRP A 278 5.57 27.35 16.98
N SER A 279 6.46 26.61 16.32
CA SER A 279 7.88 26.94 16.14
C SER A 279 8.40 26.25 14.86
N MET A 280 9.68 26.43 14.54
CA MET A 280 10.40 25.69 13.52
C MET A 280 11.68 25.17 14.19
N SER A 281 11.90 23.87 14.26
CA SER A 281 13.09 23.34 14.94
C SER A 281 14.36 23.59 14.12
N SER A 282 14.31 23.34 12.81
CA SER A 282 15.48 23.36 11.95
C SER A 282 15.14 23.65 10.48
N VAL A 283 16.19 23.82 9.67
CA VAL A 283 16.13 23.84 8.21
C VAL A 283 16.56 22.46 7.71
N SER A 284 15.64 21.73 7.07
CA SER A 284 15.95 20.50 6.35
C SER A 284 16.53 20.84 4.98
N VAL A 285 17.57 20.11 4.57
CA VAL A 285 18.36 20.38 3.38
C VAL A 285 18.57 19.07 2.62
N ALA A 286 18.27 19.08 1.32
CA ALA A 286 18.55 17.98 0.42
C ALA A 286 19.24 18.49 -0.85
N GLN A 287 20.35 17.87 -1.24
CA GLN A 287 21.00 18.14 -2.52
C GLN A 287 20.71 17.01 -3.50
N LYS A 288 20.32 17.34 -4.74
CA LYS A 288 20.27 16.42 -5.87
C LYS A 288 21.10 16.98 -7.01
N ASP A 289 22.14 16.23 -7.39
CA ASP A 289 23.15 16.65 -8.35
C ASP A 289 23.74 18.02 -7.97
N ASN A 290 23.36 19.12 -8.63
CA ASN A 290 23.82 20.48 -8.28
C ASN A 290 22.72 21.38 -7.69
N ASP A 291 21.49 20.89 -7.49
CA ASP A 291 20.38 21.64 -6.90
C ASP A 291 20.24 21.33 -5.40
N VAL A 292 20.10 22.38 -4.58
CA VAL A 292 19.88 22.28 -3.13
C VAL A 292 18.47 22.79 -2.78
N THR A 293 17.65 21.91 -2.22
CA THR A 293 16.31 22.21 -1.71
C THR A 293 16.33 22.44 -0.21
N LEU A 294 15.74 23.55 0.23
CA LEU A 294 15.47 23.90 1.62
C LEU A 294 14.00 23.59 1.96
N LYS A 295 13.76 23.04 3.15
CA LYS A 295 12.42 22.83 3.74
C LYS A 295 12.42 23.26 5.23
N PRO A 296 11.35 23.90 5.73
CA PRO A 296 11.20 24.15 7.15
C PRO A 296 10.89 22.84 7.89
N VAL A 297 11.36 22.68 9.13
CA VAL A 297 10.94 21.60 10.03
C VAL A 297 10.02 22.20 11.09
N LEU A 298 8.71 22.14 10.86
CA LEU A 298 7.72 22.83 11.69
C LEU A 298 7.29 22.05 12.93
N THR A 299 7.09 22.77 14.03
CA THR A 299 6.48 22.36 15.29
C THR A 299 5.15 23.09 15.47
N GLY A 300 4.10 22.41 15.95
CA GLY A 300 2.77 23.00 16.12
C GLY A 300 1.99 23.16 14.81
N VAL A 301 1.13 24.19 14.73
CA VAL A 301 0.33 24.56 13.55
C VAL A 301 0.47 26.05 13.29
N VAL A 302 0.73 26.43 12.04
CA VAL A 302 1.04 27.80 11.63
C VAL A 302 -0.09 28.35 10.75
N THR A 303 -0.81 29.36 11.25
CA THR A 303 -1.91 30.01 10.53
C THR A 303 -1.35 30.98 9.47
N ASP A 304 -1.78 30.82 8.23
CA ASP A 304 -1.38 31.57 7.03
C ASP A 304 0.13 31.70 6.83
N ALA A 305 0.83 30.57 7.00
CA ALA A 305 2.29 30.52 6.96
C ALA A 305 2.88 31.07 5.65
N THR A 306 3.69 32.13 5.76
CA THR A 306 4.59 32.56 4.68
C THR A 306 6.05 32.31 5.04
N PHE A 307 6.85 32.05 4.02
CA PHE A 307 8.25 31.66 4.13
C PHE A 307 9.15 32.59 3.31
N THR A 308 10.35 32.83 3.82
CA THR A 308 11.45 33.48 3.10
C THR A 308 12.68 32.59 3.18
N TYR A 309 13.26 32.27 2.03
CA TYR A 309 14.37 31.35 1.86
C TYR A 309 15.59 32.13 1.36
N SER A 310 16.72 32.04 2.05
CA SER A 310 17.96 32.71 1.63
C SER A 310 19.20 31.92 2.02
N TYR A 311 20.33 32.24 1.40
CA TYR A 311 21.64 31.70 1.77
C TYR A 311 22.70 32.79 1.88
N VAL A 312 23.78 32.50 2.59
CA VAL A 312 25.09 33.16 2.47
C VAL A 312 26.06 32.16 1.85
N GLY A 313 26.72 32.56 0.77
CA GLY A 313 27.64 31.70 0.01
C GLY A 313 29.04 31.60 0.62
N PRO A 314 29.91 30.72 0.07
CA PRO A 314 31.31 30.56 0.49
C PRO A 314 32.16 31.83 0.32
N ASP A 315 31.71 32.76 -0.50
CA ASP A 315 32.27 34.08 -0.76
C ASP A 315 31.73 35.18 0.18
N GLY A 316 30.77 34.85 1.05
CA GLY A 316 30.05 35.79 1.91
C GLY A 316 28.85 36.48 1.26
N THR A 317 28.52 36.18 0.00
CA THR A 317 27.39 36.83 -0.69
C THR A 317 26.05 36.30 -0.17
N LYS A 318 25.19 37.20 0.32
CA LYS A 318 23.81 36.86 0.72
C LYS A 318 22.85 36.93 -0.45
N VAL A 319 22.09 35.86 -0.68
CA VAL A 319 21.12 35.71 -1.79
C VAL A 319 19.77 35.26 -1.24
N THR A 320 18.69 35.95 -1.63
CA THR A 320 17.31 35.52 -1.37
C THR A 320 16.81 34.66 -2.54
N ILE A 321 16.42 33.42 -2.26
CA ILE A 321 15.90 32.46 -3.24
C ILE A 321 14.42 32.74 -3.51
N ALA A 322 13.64 32.94 -2.44
CA ALA A 322 12.23 33.32 -2.49
C ALA A 322 11.85 34.10 -1.22
N SER A 323 10.88 35.01 -1.29
CA SER A 323 10.51 35.92 -0.20
C SER A 323 9.00 35.99 -0.02
N ASN A 324 8.54 35.95 1.24
CA ASN A 324 7.13 36.02 1.63
C ASN A 324 6.20 35.14 0.75
N THR A 325 6.61 33.89 0.51
CA THR A 325 5.89 32.93 -0.33
C THR A 325 5.16 31.88 0.52
N THR A 326 4.02 31.39 0.06
CA THR A 326 3.35 30.21 0.66
C THR A 326 4.01 28.89 0.25
N ALA A 327 5.01 28.91 -0.64
CA ALA A 327 5.73 27.72 -1.04
C ALA A 327 6.46 27.07 0.15
N THR A 328 6.14 25.80 0.40
CA THR A 328 6.61 25.02 1.56
C THR A 328 7.99 24.40 1.38
N SER A 329 8.65 24.70 0.25
CA SER A 329 10.06 24.44 -0.01
C SER A 329 10.59 25.44 -1.04
N SER A 330 11.91 25.58 -1.13
CA SER A 330 12.56 26.37 -2.19
C SER A 330 13.87 25.71 -2.61
N THR A 331 14.27 25.85 -3.87
CA THR A 331 15.44 25.17 -4.45
C THR A 331 16.31 26.16 -5.20
N PHE A 332 17.64 26.02 -5.09
CA PHE A 332 18.61 26.80 -5.86
C PHE A 332 19.73 25.90 -6.40
N THR A 333 20.24 26.20 -7.59
CA THR A 333 21.42 25.54 -8.15
C THR A 333 22.69 26.14 -7.55
N LEU A 334 23.65 25.29 -7.18
CA LEU A 334 24.93 25.68 -6.59
C LEU A 334 25.79 26.51 -7.56
N PRO A 335 26.15 27.76 -7.24
CA PRO A 335 27.12 28.53 -8.03
C PRO A 335 28.57 28.11 -7.77
N ALA A 336 28.87 27.45 -6.64
CA ALA A 336 30.20 26.98 -6.27
C ALA A 336 30.12 25.75 -5.34
N SER A 337 31.25 25.06 -5.16
CA SER A 337 31.44 24.15 -4.01
C SER A 337 31.93 24.95 -2.80
N GLY A 338 31.51 24.57 -1.60
CA GLY A 338 31.95 25.19 -0.35
C GLY A 338 30.85 25.22 0.71
N ARG A 339 31.13 25.91 1.82
CA ARG A 339 30.19 26.06 2.93
C ARG A 339 29.18 27.17 2.67
N TYR A 340 27.90 26.83 2.78
CA TYR A 340 26.78 27.76 2.75
C TYR A 340 26.15 27.86 4.14
N THR A 341 25.68 29.05 4.52
CA THR A 341 24.74 29.20 5.64
C THR A 341 23.35 29.43 5.07
N LEU A 342 22.45 28.48 5.30
CA LEU A 342 21.10 28.44 4.74
C LEU A 342 20.09 28.94 5.78
N TYR A 343 19.13 29.76 5.37
CA TYR A 343 18.16 30.42 6.23
C TYR A 343 16.72 30.18 5.76
N ILE A 344 15.83 29.88 6.71
CA ILE A 344 14.38 30.01 6.52
C ILE A 344 13.84 30.94 7.61
N THR A 345 13.02 31.91 7.20
CA THR A 345 12.16 32.69 8.07
C THR A 345 10.71 32.31 7.77
N ALA A 346 9.98 31.82 8.76
CA ALA A 346 8.55 31.55 8.71
C ALA A 346 7.77 32.63 9.48
N ARG A 347 6.58 33.00 9.02
CA ARG A 347 5.69 33.97 9.68
C ARG A 347 4.22 33.53 9.60
N SER A 348 3.46 33.75 10.66
CA SER A 348 2.00 33.54 10.74
C SER A 348 1.21 34.85 10.64
N SER A 349 -0.11 34.76 10.38
CA SER A 349 -0.99 35.94 10.21
C SER A 349 -1.21 36.79 11.46
N ASP A 350 -0.91 36.28 12.65
CA ASP A 350 -0.87 37.04 13.91
C ASP A 350 0.40 37.90 14.08
N GLY A 351 1.40 37.70 13.21
CA GLY A 351 2.67 38.42 13.22
C GLY A 351 3.81 37.73 13.98
N GLN A 352 3.62 36.52 14.54
CA GLN A 352 4.76 35.74 15.04
C GLN A 352 5.71 35.40 13.88
N GLU A 353 7.01 35.54 14.11
CA GLU A 353 8.07 35.23 13.15
C GLU A 353 9.11 34.32 13.79
N VAL A 354 9.50 33.26 13.08
CA VAL A 354 10.50 32.28 13.52
C VAL A 354 11.54 32.11 12.42
N THR A 355 12.79 32.44 12.72
CA THR A 355 13.93 32.19 11.82
C THR A 355 14.78 31.05 12.35
N ARG A 356 15.26 30.20 11.43
CA ARG A 356 16.30 29.19 11.68
C ARG A 356 17.38 29.26 10.61
N GLN A 357 18.61 28.96 11.01
CA GLN A 357 19.75 28.81 10.12
C GLN A 357 20.31 27.38 10.20
N THR A 358 21.03 26.95 9.18
CA THR A 358 21.90 25.76 9.24
C THR A 358 23.13 25.95 8.35
N ASN A 359 24.23 25.27 8.67
CA ASN A 359 25.43 25.24 7.85
C ASN A 359 25.42 23.99 6.94
N TYR A 360 25.74 24.15 5.66
CA TYR A 360 25.74 23.07 4.67
C TYR A 360 26.99 23.13 3.79
N ASP A 361 27.84 22.10 3.88
CA ASP A 361 29.06 21.96 3.08
C ASP A 361 28.75 21.30 1.72
N ALA A 362 28.39 22.13 0.74
CA ALA A 362 27.95 21.70 -0.58
C ALA A 362 29.12 21.35 -1.51
N LYS A 363 28.91 20.37 -2.39
CA LYS A 363 29.87 20.00 -3.45
C LYS A 363 29.16 19.92 -4.79
N ILE A 364 29.66 20.65 -5.78
CA ILE A 364 29.27 20.46 -7.18
C ILE A 364 29.73 19.07 -7.62
N LYS A 365 28.83 18.34 -8.28
CA LYS A 365 29.08 17.02 -8.85
C LYS A 365 29.45 17.18 -10.33
N GLU A 366 30.69 16.85 -10.69
CA GLU A 366 31.06 16.66 -12.09
C GLU A 366 30.33 15.42 -12.63
N SER A 367 29.74 15.52 -13.83
CA SER A 367 28.94 14.45 -14.45
C SER A 367 29.73 13.71 -15.52
N TYR A 368 30.24 12.55 -15.15
CA TYR A 368 30.67 11.50 -16.07
C TYR A 368 29.46 10.64 -16.50
N GLY A 369 29.59 9.89 -17.59
CA GLY A 369 28.52 9.10 -18.19
C GLY A 369 27.51 9.93 -19.01
N TRP A 370 26.29 9.42 -19.10
CA TRP A 370 25.19 10.04 -19.86
C TRP A 370 24.65 11.32 -19.21
N ARG A 371 24.48 12.37 -20.01
CA ARG A 371 23.85 13.64 -19.60
C ARG A 371 22.91 14.17 -20.69
N ARG A 372 21.85 14.88 -20.29
CA ARG A 372 20.90 15.51 -21.22
C ARG A 372 21.22 16.99 -21.40
N ALA A 373 21.61 17.39 -22.60
CA ALA A 373 21.74 18.79 -23.01
C ALA A 373 20.48 19.27 -23.73
N ALA A 374 20.39 20.58 -23.99
CA ALA A 374 19.26 21.17 -24.72
C ALA A 374 19.12 20.64 -26.16
N GLU A 375 20.23 20.25 -26.80
CA GLU A 375 20.27 19.72 -28.17
C GLU A 375 20.15 18.18 -28.26
N GLY A 376 20.17 17.46 -27.12
CA GLY A 376 20.09 15.99 -27.09
C GLY A 376 20.93 15.36 -25.97
N TRP A 377 21.11 14.04 -26.04
CA TRP A 377 21.95 13.29 -25.11
C TRP A 377 23.43 13.42 -25.47
N MET A 378 24.29 13.50 -24.45
CA MET A 378 25.75 13.46 -24.57
C MET A 378 26.33 12.43 -23.60
N TYR A 379 27.55 11.97 -23.84
CA TYR A 379 28.28 11.08 -22.94
C TYR A 379 29.72 11.55 -22.76
N SER A 380 30.27 11.37 -21.56
CA SER A 380 31.70 11.51 -21.24
C SER A 380 32.18 10.27 -20.49
N ASP A 381 33.42 9.83 -20.72
CA ASP A 381 34.02 8.78 -19.89
C ASP A 381 34.38 9.25 -18.47
N ASP A 382 34.83 8.33 -17.62
CA ASP A 382 35.22 8.56 -16.22
C ASP A 382 36.41 9.53 -16.05
N ASN A 383 37.07 9.94 -17.15
CA ASN A 383 38.11 10.96 -17.16
C ASN A 383 37.57 12.32 -17.65
N GLY A 384 36.26 12.45 -17.89
CA GLY A 384 35.59 13.63 -18.42
C GLY A 384 35.58 13.73 -19.95
N THR A 385 36.15 12.76 -20.68
CA THR A 385 36.35 12.89 -22.14
C THR A 385 35.04 12.70 -22.88
N ALA A 386 34.55 13.77 -23.52
CA ALA A 386 33.31 13.73 -24.30
C ALA A 386 33.40 12.80 -25.53
N TYR A 387 32.37 12.01 -25.76
CA TYR A 387 32.27 11.14 -26.92
C TYR A 387 31.82 11.95 -28.14
N VAL A 388 32.70 12.03 -29.14
CA VAL A 388 32.47 12.72 -30.43
C VAL A 388 32.87 11.83 -31.60
N SER A 389 32.09 11.86 -32.68
CA SER A 389 32.29 11.12 -33.94
C SER A 389 32.67 9.64 -33.76
N ARG A 390 32.00 8.95 -32.82
CA ARG A 390 32.34 7.58 -32.41
C ARG A 390 31.13 6.81 -31.91
N TRP A 391 31.31 5.50 -31.82
CA TRP A 391 30.38 4.58 -31.16
C TRP A 391 30.65 4.47 -29.65
N LEU A 392 29.60 4.15 -28.91
CA LEU A 392 29.60 3.58 -27.56
C LEU A 392 28.76 2.30 -27.61
N LYS A 393 29.17 1.28 -26.83
CA LYS A 393 28.29 0.16 -26.46
C LYS A 393 28.16 0.13 -24.95
N ASP A 394 26.94 0.10 -24.45
CA ASP A 394 26.60 -0.10 -23.04
C ASP A 394 25.40 -1.07 -22.92
N ASP A 395 24.71 -1.05 -21.77
CA ASP A 395 23.58 -1.94 -21.48
C ASP A 395 22.27 -1.51 -22.20
N ASP A 396 22.13 -0.25 -22.63
CA ASP A 396 21.01 0.22 -23.44
C ASP A 396 21.19 -0.17 -24.92
N GLY A 397 22.45 -0.23 -25.39
CA GLY A 397 22.80 -0.83 -26.68
C GLY A 397 23.99 -0.16 -27.36
N TRP A 398 23.88 0.04 -28.68
CA TRP A 398 24.88 0.77 -29.47
C TRP A 398 24.41 2.19 -29.76
N HIS A 399 25.27 3.18 -29.47
CA HIS A 399 24.98 4.60 -29.64
C HIS A 399 26.07 5.26 -30.48
N TYR A 400 25.71 6.19 -31.37
CA TYR A 400 26.68 6.95 -32.18
C TYR A 400 26.56 8.44 -31.89
N PHE A 401 27.69 9.08 -31.61
CA PHE A 401 27.78 10.51 -31.35
C PHE A 401 28.26 11.28 -32.58
N ASP A 402 27.60 12.38 -32.90
CA ASP A 402 27.98 13.25 -34.01
C ASP A 402 29.26 14.08 -33.72
N ALA A 403 29.57 15.03 -34.61
CA ALA A 403 30.72 15.93 -34.45
C ALA A 403 30.59 16.95 -33.30
N ARG A 404 29.39 17.16 -32.76
CA ARG A 404 29.11 18.01 -31.57
C ARG A 404 29.13 17.20 -30.26
N GLY A 405 29.11 15.87 -30.36
CA GLY A 405 28.96 14.97 -29.21
C GLY A 405 27.51 14.75 -28.79
N ILE A 406 26.56 14.94 -29.71
CA ILE A 406 25.16 14.59 -29.51
C ILE A 406 24.91 13.17 -30.03
N ALA A 407 24.26 12.33 -29.22
CA ALA A 407 23.82 11.00 -29.64
C ALA A 407 22.74 11.13 -30.73
N VAL A 408 23.01 10.56 -31.89
CA VAL A 408 22.17 10.65 -33.09
C VAL A 408 20.80 10.00 -32.87
N SER A 409 19.76 10.52 -33.53
CA SER A 409 18.43 9.90 -33.60
C SER A 409 17.93 9.82 -35.05
N GLY A 410 17.07 8.85 -35.32
CA GLY A 410 16.52 8.58 -36.65
C GLY A 410 17.51 7.91 -37.62
N TRP A 411 17.27 8.06 -38.91
CA TRP A 411 18.11 7.51 -39.98
C TRP A 411 19.45 8.25 -40.09
N PHE A 412 20.56 7.50 -40.11
CA PHE A 412 21.89 8.06 -40.18
C PHE A 412 22.84 7.21 -41.02
N THR A 413 23.76 7.87 -41.73
CA THR A 413 24.86 7.20 -42.46
C THR A 413 26.17 7.53 -41.75
N THR A 414 26.81 6.51 -41.18
CA THR A 414 28.09 6.65 -40.48
C THR A 414 29.24 6.90 -41.46
N PRO A 415 30.40 7.47 -41.03
CA PRO A 415 31.48 7.88 -41.94
C PRO A 415 32.11 6.76 -42.80
N ASN A 416 31.85 5.49 -42.48
CA ASN A 416 32.27 4.34 -43.30
C ASN A 416 31.24 3.91 -44.35
N GLY A 417 30.15 4.68 -44.53
CA GLY A 417 29.07 4.41 -45.48
C GLY A 417 27.94 3.50 -44.97
N LYS A 418 28.05 2.91 -43.77
CA LYS A 418 27.00 2.04 -43.21
C LYS A 418 25.81 2.86 -42.71
N VAL A 419 24.61 2.42 -43.05
CA VAL A 419 23.33 3.07 -42.72
C VAL A 419 22.70 2.40 -41.50
N TRP A 420 22.23 3.22 -40.57
CA TRP A 420 21.65 2.82 -39.29
C TRP A 420 20.36 3.59 -39.01
N TYR A 421 19.56 3.09 -38.07
CA TYR A 421 18.44 3.81 -37.49
C TYR A 421 18.60 3.81 -35.97
N PHE A 422 18.57 5.00 -35.37
CA PHE A 422 18.66 5.22 -33.92
C PHE A 422 17.28 5.55 -33.38
N ASP A 423 16.73 4.71 -32.52
CA ASP A 423 15.33 4.83 -32.08
C ASP A 423 15.17 5.95 -31.04
N ALA A 424 14.53 7.04 -31.44
CA ALA A 424 14.29 8.19 -30.57
C ALA A 424 13.34 7.91 -29.38
N ALA A 425 12.69 6.74 -29.35
CA ALA A 425 11.92 6.26 -28.20
C ALA A 425 12.71 5.33 -27.26
N ALA A 426 13.86 4.80 -27.70
CA ALA A 426 14.75 4.01 -26.86
C ALA A 426 15.60 4.91 -25.94
N THR A 427 16.08 4.36 -24.82
CA THR A 427 17.01 5.08 -23.94
C THR A 427 18.22 5.56 -24.76
N HIS A 428 18.63 6.80 -24.53
CA HIS A 428 19.82 7.39 -25.13
C HIS A 428 19.92 7.29 -26.68
N ASN A 429 18.77 7.13 -27.37
CA ASN A 429 18.67 6.90 -28.82
C ASN A 429 19.40 5.61 -29.31
N ALA A 430 19.24 4.47 -28.64
CA ALA A 430 19.90 3.22 -29.03
C ALA A 430 19.64 2.80 -30.50
N ALA A 431 20.65 2.20 -31.14
CA ALA A 431 20.55 1.69 -32.50
C ALA A 431 19.59 0.49 -32.61
N ALA A 432 18.71 0.54 -33.62
CA ALA A 432 17.88 -0.59 -34.00
C ALA A 432 18.74 -1.77 -34.48
N LEU A 433 18.52 -2.95 -33.89
CA LEU A 433 19.12 -4.23 -34.28
C LEU A 433 18.05 -5.30 -34.53
N GLY A 434 18.28 -6.17 -35.51
CA GLY A 434 17.30 -7.16 -35.96
C GLY A 434 16.15 -6.55 -36.75
N GLN A 435 14.98 -7.19 -36.74
CA GLN A 435 13.78 -6.70 -37.44
C GLN A 435 13.21 -5.44 -36.76
N ARG A 436 12.93 -4.38 -37.51
CA ARG A 436 12.15 -3.21 -37.03
C ARG A 436 11.23 -2.66 -38.12
N THR A 437 10.04 -2.22 -37.72
CA THR A 437 9.07 -1.58 -38.60
C THR A 437 9.16 -0.05 -38.42
N ILE A 438 9.61 0.65 -39.46
CA ILE A 438 9.83 2.10 -39.47
C ILE A 438 8.95 2.69 -40.57
N SER A 439 8.08 3.64 -40.23
CA SER A 439 7.15 4.30 -41.16
C SER A 439 6.32 3.33 -42.03
N GLY A 440 5.90 2.20 -41.46
CA GLY A 440 5.08 1.17 -42.13
C GLY A 440 5.85 0.17 -43.00
N LYS A 441 7.18 0.30 -43.12
CA LYS A 441 8.04 -0.71 -43.76
C LYS A 441 8.85 -1.47 -42.72
N SER A 442 8.95 -2.79 -42.87
CA SER A 442 9.87 -3.61 -42.06
C SER A 442 11.27 -3.61 -42.69
N TYR A 443 12.31 -3.55 -41.86
CA TYR A 443 13.73 -3.56 -42.23
C TYR A 443 14.49 -4.53 -41.32
N TYR A 444 15.72 -4.90 -41.67
CA TYR A 444 16.63 -5.65 -40.80
C TYR A 444 17.99 -4.96 -40.66
N PHE A 445 18.46 -4.81 -39.42
CA PHE A 445 19.74 -4.21 -39.08
C PHE A 445 20.67 -5.24 -38.43
N ASP A 446 21.82 -5.49 -39.06
CA ASP A 446 22.89 -6.34 -38.54
C ASP A 446 23.82 -5.57 -37.60
N GLU A 447 24.29 -6.20 -36.51
CA GLU A 447 25.13 -5.53 -35.49
C GLU A 447 26.50 -5.08 -36.03
N VAL A 448 27.00 -5.71 -37.10
CA VAL A 448 28.29 -5.34 -37.71
C VAL A 448 28.09 -4.40 -38.91
N ASN A 449 27.02 -4.57 -39.68
CA ASN A 449 26.85 -3.96 -41.01
C ASN A 449 25.74 -2.93 -41.13
N GLY A 450 24.85 -2.80 -40.15
CA GLY A 450 23.69 -1.92 -40.21
C GLY A 450 22.61 -2.46 -41.14
N LEU A 451 21.92 -1.58 -41.86
CA LEU A 451 20.82 -1.94 -42.74
C LEU A 451 21.25 -2.91 -43.86
N VAL A 452 20.68 -4.11 -43.86
CA VAL A 452 20.88 -5.10 -44.93
C VAL A 452 20.09 -4.69 -46.18
N LYS A 453 20.69 -4.86 -47.37
CA LYS A 453 20.12 -4.47 -48.68
C LYS A 453 20.47 -5.48 -49.77
N ASN A 454 19.54 -5.70 -50.70
CA ASN A 454 19.70 -6.60 -51.86
C ASN A 454 20.32 -7.97 -51.52
N ASN A 455 19.95 -8.54 -50.37
CA ASN A 455 20.54 -9.77 -49.86
C ASN A 455 19.52 -10.58 -49.06
N TRP A 456 19.84 -11.86 -48.87
CA TRP A 456 19.16 -12.73 -47.93
C TRP A 456 19.47 -12.35 -46.48
N ILE A 457 18.49 -12.55 -45.61
CA ILE A 457 18.59 -12.51 -44.15
C ILE A 457 18.29 -13.92 -43.65
N HIS A 458 19.21 -14.51 -42.90
CA HIS A 458 18.98 -15.76 -42.18
C HIS A 458 18.48 -15.45 -40.77
N TRP A 459 17.57 -16.27 -40.26
CA TRP A 459 16.97 -16.10 -38.93
C TRP A 459 17.33 -17.28 -38.01
N PRO A 460 17.23 -17.13 -36.67
CA PRO A 460 17.60 -18.20 -35.72
C PRO A 460 16.68 -19.43 -35.71
N ASP A 461 15.61 -19.41 -36.51
CA ASP A 461 14.64 -20.49 -36.74
C ASP A 461 14.88 -21.21 -38.09
N ASP A 462 16.10 -21.05 -38.65
CA ASP A 462 16.54 -21.47 -39.99
C ASP A 462 15.65 -20.97 -41.16
N SER A 463 14.75 -20.01 -40.90
CA SER A 463 13.97 -19.35 -41.93
C SER A 463 14.76 -18.24 -42.62
N TRP A 464 14.24 -17.77 -43.76
CA TRP A 464 14.92 -16.80 -44.62
C TRP A 464 13.98 -15.65 -45.02
N SER A 465 14.52 -14.43 -45.15
CA SER A 465 13.83 -13.26 -45.73
C SER A 465 14.71 -12.56 -46.75
N TRP A 466 14.12 -11.76 -47.66
CA TRP A 466 14.87 -10.97 -48.64
C TRP A 466 14.76 -9.47 -48.37
N ALA A 467 15.89 -8.79 -48.25
CA ALA A 467 15.98 -7.33 -48.20
C ALA A 467 16.06 -6.74 -49.61
N THR A 468 15.19 -5.77 -49.91
CA THR A 468 15.17 -5.00 -51.16
C THR A 468 16.33 -3.99 -51.26
N GLU A 469 16.35 -3.19 -52.32
CA GLU A 469 17.35 -2.15 -52.58
C GLU A 469 17.26 -0.95 -51.60
N ASP A 470 16.05 -0.62 -51.14
CA ASP A 470 15.86 0.32 -50.04
C ASP A 470 16.09 -0.32 -48.65
N GLY A 471 16.27 -1.65 -48.59
CA GLY A 471 16.53 -2.43 -47.39
C GLY A 471 15.27 -2.91 -46.66
N SER A 472 14.08 -2.67 -47.23
CA SER A 472 12.84 -3.18 -46.67
C SER A 472 12.64 -4.68 -46.94
N LEU A 473 11.85 -5.35 -46.12
CA LEU A 473 11.55 -6.77 -46.29
C LEU A 473 10.54 -6.97 -47.41
N GLN A 474 10.87 -7.87 -48.35
CA GLN A 474 10.03 -8.22 -49.48
C GLN A 474 8.75 -8.93 -49.03
N ALA A 475 7.62 -8.60 -49.65
CA ALA A 475 6.37 -9.34 -49.55
C ALA A 475 5.95 -9.89 -50.93
N GLY A 476 5.25 -11.03 -50.95
CA GLY A 476 4.77 -11.70 -52.16
C GLY A 476 5.89 -12.27 -53.04
N TRP A 477 5.58 -12.47 -54.32
CA TRP A 477 6.50 -13.02 -55.31
C TRP A 477 7.69 -12.10 -55.60
N LYS A 478 8.89 -12.69 -55.60
CA LYS A 478 10.12 -12.00 -55.98
C LYS A 478 11.03 -12.90 -56.81
N ARG A 479 11.42 -12.38 -57.97
CA ARG A 479 12.60 -12.86 -58.69
C ARG A 479 13.85 -12.22 -58.07
N ILE A 480 14.72 -13.05 -57.50
CA ILE A 480 15.97 -12.58 -56.90
C ILE A 480 17.11 -12.54 -57.95
N PRO A 481 18.28 -11.92 -57.68
CA PRO A 481 19.30 -11.68 -58.71
C PRO A 481 19.87 -12.93 -59.42
N ASN A 482 19.81 -14.12 -58.80
CA ASN A 482 20.20 -15.38 -59.45
C ASN A 482 19.17 -15.91 -60.48
N GLY A 483 18.06 -15.20 -60.68
CA GLY A 483 17.04 -15.49 -61.67
C GLY A 483 15.90 -16.41 -61.22
N LYS A 484 16.00 -17.02 -60.02
CA LYS A 484 14.97 -17.88 -59.41
C LYS A 484 13.83 -17.05 -58.80
N TRP A 485 12.65 -17.65 -58.66
CA TRP A 485 11.48 -17.06 -58.02
C TRP A 485 11.22 -17.69 -56.65
N PHE A 486 10.93 -16.85 -55.66
CA PHE A 486 10.48 -17.23 -54.31
C PHE A 486 9.27 -16.37 -53.92
N TYR A 487 8.50 -16.83 -52.93
CA TYR A 487 7.39 -16.09 -52.33
C TYR A 487 7.73 -15.76 -50.87
N PHE A 488 7.45 -14.52 -50.45
CA PHE A 488 7.70 -14.04 -49.10
C PHE A 488 6.38 -13.67 -48.43
N ASP A 489 5.90 -14.51 -47.50
CA ASP A 489 4.59 -14.30 -46.88
C ASP A 489 4.62 -13.16 -45.87
N SER A 490 3.87 -12.09 -46.14
CA SER A 490 3.72 -10.93 -45.25
C SER A 490 3.01 -11.26 -43.94
N ASN A 491 2.22 -12.33 -43.89
CA ASN A 491 1.52 -12.78 -42.68
C ASN A 491 2.48 -13.57 -41.77
N ASN A 492 3.35 -14.40 -42.37
CA ASN A 492 4.46 -15.07 -41.70
C ASN A 492 5.74 -14.21 -41.74
N ASN A 493 5.70 -13.00 -41.16
CA ASN A 493 6.89 -12.15 -40.90
C ASN A 493 7.87 -11.97 -42.08
N TYR A 494 7.36 -11.90 -43.32
CA TYR A 494 8.15 -11.79 -44.56
C TYR A 494 9.13 -12.97 -44.77
N ARG A 495 8.81 -14.16 -44.24
CA ARG A 495 9.60 -15.37 -44.46
C ARG A 495 9.34 -15.96 -45.85
N ALA A 496 10.38 -16.52 -46.43
CA ALA A 496 10.31 -17.29 -47.66
C ALA A 496 9.47 -18.56 -47.42
N THR A 497 8.47 -18.79 -48.27
CA THR A 497 7.66 -20.01 -48.23
C THR A 497 8.34 -21.11 -49.06
N PHE A 498 8.51 -22.29 -48.46
CA PHE A 498 9.05 -23.48 -49.11
C PHE A 498 8.06 -24.64 -49.01
N GLY A 499 8.15 -25.60 -49.93
CA GLY A 499 7.20 -26.70 -50.06
C GLY A 499 5.90 -26.29 -50.78
N LEU A 500 4.81 -26.99 -50.45
CA LEU A 500 3.48 -26.76 -51.02
C LEU A 500 2.86 -25.47 -50.44
N MET A 501 2.44 -24.55 -51.31
CA MET A 501 1.79 -23.30 -50.89
C MET A 501 0.59 -22.91 -51.76
N SER A 502 -0.22 -21.98 -51.26
CA SER A 502 -1.37 -21.41 -51.98
C SER A 502 -1.19 -19.90 -52.14
N ASP A 503 -1.51 -19.35 -53.30
CA ASP A 503 -1.62 -17.91 -53.53
C ASP A 503 -2.94 -17.64 -54.26
N GLY A 504 -3.92 -17.10 -53.53
CA GLY A 504 -5.32 -17.12 -53.93
C GLY A 504 -5.85 -18.54 -54.15
N TYR A 505 -6.48 -18.79 -55.30
CA TYR A 505 -6.97 -20.12 -55.70
C TYR A 505 -5.88 -21.05 -56.22
N GLN A 506 -4.75 -20.50 -56.68
CA GLN A 506 -3.68 -21.28 -57.30
C GLN A 506 -2.81 -21.96 -56.23
N LYS A 507 -2.34 -23.17 -56.53
CA LYS A 507 -1.43 -23.96 -55.70
C LYS A 507 -0.07 -24.04 -56.38
N TYR A 508 1.01 -24.02 -55.61
CA TYR A 508 2.40 -24.02 -56.10
C TYR A 508 3.30 -24.92 -55.24
N TYR A 509 4.51 -25.20 -55.73
CA TYR A 509 5.58 -25.77 -54.94
C TYR A 509 6.87 -24.95 -55.12
N ILE A 510 7.47 -24.50 -54.01
CA ILE A 510 8.73 -23.77 -54.01
C ILE A 510 9.79 -24.64 -53.34
N ASP A 511 10.77 -25.07 -54.13
CA ASP A 511 11.95 -25.78 -53.64
C ASP A 511 12.92 -24.82 -52.94
N VAL A 512 13.60 -25.29 -51.89
CA VAL A 512 14.51 -24.45 -51.09
C VAL A 512 15.74 -23.99 -51.88
N ASP A 513 16.32 -24.86 -52.70
CA ASP A 513 17.48 -24.55 -53.52
C ASP A 513 17.09 -23.96 -54.88
N HIS A 514 16.02 -24.47 -55.50
CA HIS A 514 15.67 -24.18 -56.90
C HIS A 514 14.60 -23.08 -57.06
N GLY A 515 13.83 -22.77 -56.01
CA GLY A 515 12.69 -21.86 -56.05
C GLY A 515 11.44 -22.50 -56.65
N LEU A 516 10.54 -21.68 -57.20
CA LEU A 516 9.31 -22.14 -57.85
C LEU A 516 9.60 -23.18 -58.96
N ILE A 517 9.08 -24.40 -58.79
CA ILE A 517 9.15 -25.46 -59.80
C ILE A 517 8.03 -25.26 -60.83
N SER A 518 8.37 -25.36 -62.12
CA SER A 518 7.41 -25.24 -63.23
C SER A 518 7.67 -26.25 -64.35
N GLY A 519 6.59 -26.68 -65.01
CA GLY A 519 6.63 -27.52 -66.21
C GLY A 519 7.07 -28.99 -66.01
N GLY A 520 6.99 -29.53 -64.79
CA GLY A 520 7.56 -30.85 -64.46
C GLY A 520 6.92 -31.55 -63.26
N TRP A 521 7.44 -32.75 -62.96
CA TRP A 521 7.10 -33.49 -61.74
C TRP A 521 7.69 -32.83 -60.50
N ILE A 522 6.95 -32.92 -59.40
CA ILE A 522 7.40 -32.61 -58.04
C ILE A 522 7.34 -33.91 -57.24
N SER A 523 8.47 -34.30 -56.63
CA SER A 523 8.52 -35.36 -55.61
C SER A 523 8.47 -34.71 -54.23
N LEU A 524 7.62 -35.22 -53.36
CA LEU A 524 7.49 -34.75 -51.98
C LEU A 524 8.21 -35.70 -51.01
N ALA A 525 8.60 -35.18 -49.84
CA ALA A 525 9.41 -35.92 -48.86
C ALA A 525 8.67 -37.08 -48.18
N ASP A 526 7.34 -37.11 -48.26
CA ASP A 526 6.46 -38.19 -47.83
C ASP A 526 6.26 -39.29 -48.90
N GLY A 527 6.88 -39.14 -50.08
CA GLY A 527 6.75 -40.03 -51.23
C GLY A 527 5.57 -39.72 -52.15
N ASN A 528 4.75 -38.70 -51.85
CA ASN A 528 3.69 -38.25 -52.76
C ASN A 528 4.27 -37.47 -53.94
N TRP A 529 3.49 -37.39 -55.02
CA TRP A 529 3.88 -36.70 -56.26
C TRP A 529 2.84 -35.64 -56.65
N ALA A 530 3.31 -34.55 -57.25
CA ALA A 530 2.47 -33.54 -57.89
C ALA A 530 3.05 -33.18 -59.27
N TRP A 531 2.28 -32.46 -60.09
CA TRP A 531 2.74 -31.96 -61.38
C TRP A 531 2.56 -30.44 -61.48
N ALA A 532 3.62 -29.72 -61.82
CA ALA A 532 3.59 -28.28 -62.07
C ALA A 532 3.36 -27.96 -63.56
N ASN A 533 2.42 -27.07 -63.83
CA ASN A 533 2.22 -26.44 -65.12
C ASN A 533 3.37 -25.48 -65.44
N SER A 534 3.42 -24.96 -66.67
CA SER A 534 4.49 -24.06 -67.14
C SER A 534 4.54 -22.70 -66.42
N ASP A 535 3.47 -22.31 -65.72
CA ASP A 535 3.38 -21.14 -64.85
C ASP A 535 3.75 -21.46 -63.38
N GLY A 536 4.04 -22.73 -63.07
CA GLY A 536 4.30 -23.23 -61.72
C GLY A 536 3.07 -23.70 -60.95
N SER A 537 1.86 -23.51 -61.49
CA SER A 537 0.62 -23.95 -60.81
C SER A 537 0.49 -25.47 -60.79
N LEU A 538 -0.03 -26.05 -59.71
CA LEU A 538 -0.24 -27.50 -59.63
C LEU A 538 -1.44 -27.95 -60.49
N TYR A 539 -1.26 -29.03 -61.24
CA TYR A 539 -2.28 -29.61 -62.12
C TYR A 539 -3.31 -30.46 -61.34
N VAL A 540 -4.56 -30.46 -61.80
CA VAL A 540 -5.70 -31.10 -61.14
C VAL A 540 -6.38 -32.11 -62.08
N GLY A 541 -6.88 -33.22 -61.53
CA GLY A 541 -7.69 -34.20 -62.24
C GLY A 541 -6.88 -35.21 -63.08
N TRP A 542 -7.52 -35.83 -64.06
CA TRP A 542 -6.90 -36.81 -64.94
C TRP A 542 -5.87 -36.15 -65.88
N LYS A 543 -4.67 -36.73 -65.92
CA LYS A 543 -3.56 -36.30 -66.78
C LYS A 543 -3.09 -37.46 -67.64
N HIS A 544 -3.14 -37.26 -68.96
CA HIS A 544 -2.44 -38.12 -69.90
C HIS A 544 -1.00 -37.62 -70.04
N MET A 545 -0.03 -38.52 -69.88
CA MET A 545 1.39 -38.20 -69.96
C MET A 545 1.97 -38.60 -71.31
N SER A 546 3.05 -37.93 -71.73
CA SER A 546 3.73 -38.17 -73.01
C SER A 546 4.29 -39.60 -73.19
N ASN A 547 4.40 -40.37 -72.11
CA ASN A 547 4.74 -41.80 -72.11
C ASN A 547 3.51 -42.72 -72.31
N GLY A 548 2.33 -42.16 -72.60
CA GLY A 548 1.08 -42.88 -72.84
C GLY A 548 0.29 -43.27 -71.57
N LYS A 549 0.85 -43.07 -70.37
CA LYS A 549 0.21 -43.44 -69.10
C LYS A 549 -0.77 -42.37 -68.62
N TRP A 550 -1.80 -42.80 -67.88
CA TRP A 550 -2.75 -41.93 -67.19
C TRP A 550 -2.49 -41.93 -65.68
N PHE A 551 -2.51 -40.73 -65.09
CA PHE A 551 -2.46 -40.51 -63.65
C PHE A 551 -3.58 -39.55 -63.24
N TYR A 552 -3.98 -39.56 -61.97
CA TYR A 552 -5.02 -38.68 -61.43
C TYR A 552 -4.48 -37.88 -60.25
N PHE A 553 -4.67 -36.56 -60.29
CA PHE A 553 -4.30 -35.63 -59.22
C PHE A 553 -5.57 -35.18 -58.50
N ASP A 554 -5.64 -35.36 -57.19
CA ASP A 554 -6.91 -35.27 -56.44
C ASP A 554 -7.53 -33.86 -56.45
N GLU A 555 -8.68 -33.72 -57.10
CA GLU A 555 -9.42 -32.46 -57.22
C GLU A 555 -10.12 -32.02 -55.92
N ASN A 556 -10.24 -32.93 -54.94
CA ASN A 556 -10.92 -32.68 -53.66
C ASN A 556 -9.92 -32.50 -52.49
N ALA A 557 -8.63 -32.75 -52.72
CA ALA A 557 -7.59 -32.55 -51.72
C ALA A 557 -7.13 -31.07 -51.63
N THR A 558 -6.63 -30.65 -50.47
CA THR A 558 -6.12 -29.28 -50.24
C THR A 558 -4.98 -28.87 -51.19
N TYR A 559 -4.23 -29.88 -51.65
CA TYR A 559 -3.25 -29.82 -52.73
C TYR A 559 -3.51 -31.03 -53.66
N PRO A 560 -3.46 -30.86 -54.99
CA PRO A 560 -3.77 -31.94 -55.93
C PRO A 560 -2.60 -32.91 -56.06
N LEU A 561 -2.51 -33.82 -55.09
CA LEU A 561 -1.51 -34.88 -55.06
C LEU A 561 -1.97 -36.08 -55.91
N MET A 562 -1.01 -36.79 -56.49
CA MET A 562 -1.26 -37.96 -57.33
C MET A 562 -1.84 -39.11 -56.49
N LYS A 563 -3.03 -39.58 -56.86
CA LYS A 563 -3.65 -40.75 -56.21
C LYS A 563 -2.96 -42.03 -56.68
N THR A 564 -2.75 -42.94 -55.73
CA THR A 564 -2.21 -44.28 -55.95
C THR A 564 -3.05 -45.30 -55.17
N GLY A 565 -3.02 -46.57 -55.57
CA GLY A 565 -3.95 -47.59 -55.07
C GLY A 565 -5.37 -47.38 -55.61
N VAL A 566 -6.37 -47.85 -54.87
CA VAL A 566 -7.79 -47.68 -55.23
C VAL A 566 -8.33 -46.35 -54.71
N PHE A 567 -9.10 -45.65 -55.54
CA PHE A 567 -9.89 -44.48 -55.13
C PHE A 567 -11.15 -44.35 -55.99
N SER A 568 -12.18 -43.69 -55.45
CA SER A 568 -13.44 -43.43 -56.16
C SER A 568 -13.56 -41.97 -56.59
N THR A 569 -14.22 -41.78 -57.73
CA THR A 569 -14.65 -40.48 -58.27
C THR A 569 -16.15 -40.55 -58.61
N SER A 570 -16.75 -39.43 -59.02
CA SER A 570 -18.11 -39.40 -59.58
C SER A 570 -18.32 -40.30 -60.81
N SER A 571 -17.24 -40.76 -61.45
CA SER A 571 -17.28 -41.66 -62.61
C SER A 571 -17.03 -43.15 -62.30
N GLY A 572 -16.78 -43.50 -61.03
CA GLY A 572 -16.49 -44.87 -60.58
C GLY A 572 -15.22 -45.00 -59.72
N SER A 573 -14.93 -46.22 -59.28
CA SER A 573 -13.68 -46.59 -58.59
C SER A 573 -12.59 -46.99 -59.59
N TYR A 574 -11.34 -46.58 -59.34
CA TYR A 574 -10.18 -46.79 -60.23
C TYR A 574 -8.97 -47.27 -59.43
N TYR A 575 -8.02 -47.92 -60.09
CA TYR A 575 -6.70 -48.26 -59.53
C TYR A 575 -5.58 -47.61 -60.34
N VAL A 576 -4.67 -46.91 -59.65
CA VAL A 576 -3.47 -46.29 -60.23
C VAL A 576 -2.21 -46.77 -59.49
N ASP A 577 -1.24 -47.31 -60.22
CA ASP A 577 0.11 -47.58 -59.71
C ASP A 577 1.02 -46.35 -59.88
N VAL A 578 1.91 -46.13 -58.92
CA VAL A 578 2.83 -44.98 -58.88
C VAL A 578 3.80 -44.94 -60.06
N ASN A 579 4.20 -46.11 -60.60
CA ASN A 579 5.10 -46.21 -61.74
C ASN A 579 4.37 -46.46 -63.07
N ASN A 580 3.25 -47.19 -63.04
CA ASN A 580 2.57 -47.72 -64.22
C ASN A 580 1.31 -46.97 -64.62
N GLY A 581 0.74 -46.14 -63.74
CA GLY A 581 -0.48 -45.39 -63.99
C GLY A 581 -1.75 -46.23 -63.82
N MET A 582 -2.85 -45.75 -64.39
CA MET A 582 -4.15 -46.42 -64.33
C MET A 582 -4.16 -47.77 -65.06
N THR A 583 -4.69 -48.82 -64.41
CA THR A 583 -4.94 -50.12 -65.04
C THR A 583 -6.30 -50.14 -65.76
N SER A 584 -6.40 -50.78 -66.93
CA SER A 584 -7.65 -51.00 -67.65
C SER A 584 -7.65 -52.34 -68.42
N ASN A 585 -8.84 -52.88 -68.67
CA ASN A 585 -9.06 -54.21 -69.29
C ASN A 585 -8.30 -55.37 -68.60
N GLY A 586 -8.20 -55.36 -67.28
CA GLY A 586 -7.35 -56.31 -66.56
C GLY A 586 -7.74 -56.54 -65.10
N TRP A 587 -7.23 -57.64 -64.55
CA TRP A 587 -7.32 -57.92 -63.12
C TRP A 587 -6.37 -57.01 -62.34
N VAL A 588 -6.88 -56.44 -61.25
CA VAL A 588 -6.14 -55.65 -60.27
C VAL A 588 -5.98 -56.51 -59.01
N ALA A 589 -4.73 -56.75 -58.62
CA ALA A 589 -4.42 -57.36 -57.34
C ALA A 589 -4.44 -56.27 -56.25
N LEU A 590 -5.24 -56.48 -55.21
CA LEU A 590 -5.41 -55.58 -54.08
C LEU A 590 -4.81 -56.19 -52.80
N PRO A 591 -4.61 -55.39 -51.73
CA PRO A 591 -4.19 -55.90 -50.43
C PRO A 591 -5.09 -57.05 -49.92
N ASN A 592 -4.55 -57.87 -49.03
CA ASN A 592 -5.25 -59.03 -48.43
C ASN A 592 -5.73 -60.09 -49.45
N ASN A 593 -5.03 -60.22 -50.59
CA ASN A 593 -5.35 -61.14 -51.70
C ASN A 593 -6.73 -60.91 -52.35
N ILE A 594 -7.31 -59.71 -52.19
CA ILE A 594 -8.55 -59.33 -52.87
C ILE A 594 -8.24 -59.06 -54.35
N TRP A 595 -9.14 -59.47 -55.25
CA TRP A 595 -9.02 -59.22 -56.68
C TRP A 595 -10.23 -58.46 -57.21
N ALA A 596 -9.99 -57.43 -58.02
CA ALA A 596 -11.01 -56.64 -58.70
C ALA A 596 -10.73 -56.60 -60.22
N TRP A 597 -11.76 -56.36 -61.05
CA TRP A 597 -11.61 -56.28 -62.51
C TRP A 597 -11.75 -54.84 -63.01
N ALA A 598 -10.70 -54.28 -63.60
CA ALA A 598 -10.74 -52.97 -64.26
C ALA A 598 -11.29 -53.10 -65.69
N GLN A 599 -12.35 -52.35 -65.97
CA GLN A 599 -13.03 -52.30 -67.27
C GLN A 599 -12.21 -51.48 -68.31
N SER A 600 -12.75 -51.31 -69.51
CA SER A 600 -12.06 -50.60 -70.61
C SER A 600 -11.83 -49.11 -70.36
N SER A 601 -12.62 -48.48 -69.49
CA SER A 601 -12.41 -47.13 -68.97
C SER A 601 -11.37 -47.04 -67.84
N GLY A 602 -10.93 -48.19 -67.31
CA GLY A 602 -10.17 -48.28 -66.05
C GLY A 602 -11.03 -48.39 -64.79
N ALA A 603 -12.35 -48.16 -64.89
CA ALA A 603 -13.25 -48.27 -63.75
C ALA A 603 -13.44 -49.73 -63.32
N LEU A 604 -13.39 -50.00 -62.01
CA LEU A 604 -13.59 -51.34 -61.44
C LEU A 604 -15.05 -51.81 -61.68
N ALA A 605 -15.22 -53.11 -61.95
CA ALA A 605 -16.53 -53.75 -62.05
C ALA A 605 -17.19 -53.89 -60.67
N SER A 606 -18.52 -53.82 -60.61
CA SER A 606 -19.29 -53.81 -59.37
C SER A 606 -20.61 -54.59 -59.53
N GLY A 607 -21.00 -55.36 -58.52
CA GLY A 607 -22.12 -56.29 -58.57
C GLY A 607 -21.88 -57.49 -59.49
N TRP A 608 -22.95 -58.02 -60.10
CA TRP A 608 -22.87 -59.12 -61.07
C TRP A 608 -22.17 -58.67 -62.36
N PHE A 609 -21.06 -59.31 -62.70
CA PHE A 609 -20.29 -58.97 -63.91
C PHE A 609 -19.79 -60.23 -64.63
N ASN A 610 -19.79 -60.20 -65.96
CA ASN A 610 -19.21 -61.24 -66.80
C ASN A 610 -17.86 -60.75 -67.36
N THR A 611 -16.76 -61.36 -66.95
CA THR A 611 -15.44 -61.05 -67.50
C THR A 611 -15.33 -61.48 -68.97
N PRO A 612 -14.44 -60.89 -69.80
CA PRO A 612 -14.39 -61.16 -71.25
C PRO A 612 -14.16 -62.63 -71.67
N ASN A 613 -13.75 -63.48 -70.73
CA ASN A 613 -13.63 -64.94 -70.89
C ASN A 613 -14.94 -65.72 -70.66
N GLY A 614 -16.07 -65.04 -70.45
CA GLY A 614 -17.40 -65.62 -70.24
C GLY A 614 -17.74 -66.06 -68.81
N LYS A 615 -16.83 -65.90 -67.83
CA LYS A 615 -17.08 -66.26 -66.43
C LYS A 615 -17.89 -65.18 -65.69
N THR A 616 -18.90 -65.59 -64.93
CA THR A 616 -19.70 -64.70 -64.05
C THR A 616 -19.09 -64.62 -62.66
N TRP A 617 -18.89 -63.40 -62.17
CA TRP A 617 -18.44 -63.10 -60.81
C TRP A 617 -19.41 -62.13 -60.13
N TYR A 618 -19.30 -62.00 -58.82
CA TYR A 618 -19.93 -60.93 -58.06
C TYR A 618 -18.85 -60.13 -57.34
N PHE A 619 -18.71 -58.87 -57.73
CA PHE A 619 -17.80 -57.90 -57.13
C PHE A 619 -18.58 -57.09 -56.10
N ASP A 620 -18.09 -56.97 -54.86
CA ASP A 620 -18.89 -56.42 -53.75
C ASP A 620 -19.24 -54.92 -53.98
N PRO A 621 -20.53 -54.58 -54.23
CA PRO A 621 -20.93 -53.20 -54.49
C PRO A 621 -20.95 -52.33 -53.23
N THR A 622 -20.75 -52.91 -52.04
CA THR A 622 -20.71 -52.18 -50.76
C THR A 622 -19.31 -51.72 -50.36
N THR A 623 -18.26 -52.22 -51.02
CA THR A 623 -16.86 -51.81 -50.84
C THR A 623 -16.42 -50.83 -51.93
N THR A 624 -15.42 -50.00 -51.67
CA THR A 624 -14.79 -49.11 -52.67
C THR A 624 -13.90 -49.86 -53.65
N GLU A 625 -13.31 -50.95 -53.17
CA GLU A 625 -12.43 -51.90 -53.82
C GLU A 625 -13.14 -52.77 -54.86
N HIS A 626 -14.46 -52.96 -54.69
CA HIS A 626 -15.28 -53.92 -55.44
C HIS A 626 -14.59 -55.29 -55.58
N GLY A 627 -14.19 -55.87 -54.45
CA GLY A 627 -13.52 -57.17 -54.42
C GLY A 627 -14.44 -58.30 -54.88
N ALA A 628 -13.91 -59.26 -55.66
CA ALA A 628 -14.62 -60.49 -56.00
C ALA A 628 -14.92 -61.29 -54.73
N LEU A 629 -16.18 -61.70 -54.54
CA LEU A 629 -16.59 -62.54 -53.42
C LEU A 629 -16.36 -64.03 -53.73
N PHE A 630 -15.91 -64.78 -52.73
CA PHE A 630 -15.62 -66.22 -52.80
C PHE A 630 -16.32 -67.01 -51.69
N GLY A 631 -16.44 -68.32 -51.89
CA GLY A 631 -17.11 -69.23 -50.96
C GLY A 631 -18.63 -69.02 -50.89
N LEU A 632 -19.23 -69.44 -49.77
CA LEU A 632 -20.66 -69.30 -49.50
C LEU A 632 -21.04 -67.84 -49.22
N GLN A 633 -21.94 -67.28 -50.03
CA GLN A 633 -22.37 -65.88 -49.93
C GLN A 633 -23.90 -65.75 -49.94
N SER A 634 -24.45 -64.85 -49.12
CA SER A 634 -25.89 -64.54 -49.10
C SER A 634 -26.14 -63.24 -49.87
N ILE A 635 -26.74 -63.34 -51.05
CA ILE A 635 -27.00 -62.20 -51.96
C ILE A 635 -28.51 -62.13 -52.19
N ASN A 636 -29.12 -60.99 -51.83
CA ASN A 636 -30.56 -60.73 -51.96
C ASN A 636 -31.46 -61.84 -51.36
N GLY A 637 -31.06 -62.40 -50.21
CA GLY A 637 -31.79 -63.45 -49.49
C GLY A 637 -31.65 -64.86 -50.07
N SER A 638 -30.86 -65.04 -51.13
CA SER A 638 -30.50 -66.33 -51.70
C SER A 638 -29.02 -66.64 -51.43
N TYR A 639 -28.69 -67.89 -51.15
CA TYR A 639 -27.32 -68.33 -50.89
C TYR A 639 -26.67 -68.86 -52.16
N TYR A 640 -25.45 -68.43 -52.47
CA TYR A 640 -24.66 -68.81 -53.65
C TYR A 640 -23.27 -69.30 -53.24
N TYR A 641 -22.52 -69.92 -54.16
CA TYR A 641 -21.11 -70.24 -53.95
C TYR A 641 -20.23 -69.84 -55.14
N PHE A 642 -19.16 -69.10 -54.85
CA PHE A 642 -18.21 -68.62 -55.86
C PHE A 642 -16.84 -69.29 -55.67
N ASP A 643 -16.33 -69.92 -56.73
CA ASP A 643 -14.99 -70.50 -56.78
C ASP A 643 -13.95 -69.49 -57.27
N GLU A 644 -12.78 -69.48 -56.64
CA GLU A 644 -11.69 -68.52 -56.93
C GLU A 644 -11.19 -68.58 -58.38
N ASN A 645 -11.30 -69.75 -59.03
CA ASN A 645 -10.83 -69.94 -60.41
C ASN A 645 -11.97 -69.87 -61.43
N ASN A 646 -13.20 -70.22 -61.06
CA ASN A 646 -14.32 -70.46 -61.99
C ASN A 646 -15.50 -69.50 -61.85
N GLY A 647 -15.57 -68.69 -60.79
CA GLY A 647 -16.69 -67.80 -60.52
C GLY A 647 -17.90 -68.57 -59.96
N LEU A 648 -19.12 -68.13 -60.29
CA LEU A 648 -20.34 -68.73 -59.74
C LEU A 648 -20.56 -70.19 -60.22
N LEU A 649 -20.51 -71.12 -59.27
CA LEU A 649 -20.83 -72.54 -59.45
C LEU A 649 -22.34 -72.78 -59.56
N ARG A 650 -22.75 -73.72 -60.42
CA ARG A 650 -24.16 -74.03 -60.76
C ARG A 650 -24.32 -75.51 -61.15
N ASN A 651 -25.52 -76.07 -60.99
CA ASN A 651 -25.89 -77.46 -61.32
C ASN A 651 -24.99 -78.55 -60.67
N GLN A 652 -24.54 -78.35 -59.43
CA GLN A 652 -23.66 -79.32 -58.75
C GLN A 652 -23.75 -79.25 -57.23
N ASP A 653 -23.34 -80.35 -56.57
CA ASP A 653 -23.19 -80.40 -55.11
C ASP A 653 -21.91 -79.69 -54.64
N ILE A 654 -22.00 -79.04 -53.49
CA ILE A 654 -20.95 -78.19 -52.90
C ILE A 654 -20.81 -78.52 -51.42
N THR A 655 -19.58 -78.68 -50.94
CA THR A 655 -19.29 -78.92 -49.52
C THR A 655 -18.91 -77.59 -48.85
N LEU A 656 -19.60 -77.26 -47.76
CA LEU A 656 -19.38 -76.05 -46.96
C LEU A 656 -18.25 -76.27 -45.93
N SER A 657 -17.66 -75.16 -45.47
CA SER A 657 -16.56 -75.15 -44.49
C SER A 657 -16.93 -75.69 -43.11
N ASP A 658 -18.22 -75.83 -42.81
CA ASP A 658 -18.75 -76.49 -41.59
C ASP A 658 -19.10 -77.97 -41.81
N GLY A 659 -18.71 -78.56 -42.95
CA GLY A 659 -18.88 -79.98 -43.27
C GLY A 659 -20.24 -80.35 -43.87
N ARG A 660 -21.16 -79.40 -44.05
CA ARG A 660 -22.47 -79.66 -44.69
C ARG A 660 -22.34 -79.70 -46.22
N VAL A 661 -23.03 -80.64 -46.87
CA VAL A 661 -23.16 -80.68 -48.34
C VAL A 661 -24.50 -80.06 -48.75
N VAL A 662 -24.47 -79.19 -49.76
CA VAL A 662 -25.63 -78.44 -50.30
C VAL A 662 -25.58 -78.44 -51.83
N HIS A 663 -26.74 -78.41 -52.50
CA HIS A 663 -26.84 -78.44 -53.96
C HIS A 663 -27.06 -77.04 -54.54
N ALA A 664 -26.29 -76.66 -55.57
CA ALA A 664 -26.48 -75.43 -56.34
C ALA A 664 -27.29 -75.69 -57.61
N ASP A 665 -28.42 -75.00 -57.78
CA ASP A 665 -29.31 -75.15 -58.93
C ASP A 665 -28.77 -74.54 -60.25
N THR A 666 -29.62 -74.51 -61.28
CA THR A 666 -29.33 -73.93 -62.61
C THR A 666 -28.89 -72.46 -62.57
N TYR A 667 -29.25 -71.72 -61.52
CA TYR A 667 -28.91 -70.30 -61.36
C TYR A 667 -27.76 -70.10 -60.36
N GLY A 668 -27.63 -70.99 -59.37
CA GLY A 668 -26.54 -71.07 -58.39
C GLY A 668 -26.98 -71.11 -56.92
N VAL A 669 -28.25 -71.39 -56.61
CA VAL A 669 -28.86 -71.15 -55.28
C VAL A 669 -28.85 -72.37 -54.33
N LEU A 670 -28.67 -72.13 -53.02
CA LEU A 670 -28.49 -73.11 -51.91
C LEU A 670 -29.55 -72.98 -50.76
N ASN A 671 -29.57 -73.88 -49.76
CA ASN A 671 -30.73 -74.18 -48.89
C ASN A 671 -30.51 -74.36 -47.33
N ILE A 672 -30.66 -73.31 -46.47
CA ILE A 672 -30.27 -73.32 -44.98
C ILE A 672 -31.01 -72.31 -44.00
N LYS A 673 -30.96 -72.45 -42.63
CA LYS A 673 -31.69 -71.62 -41.54
C LYS A 673 -31.06 -71.53 -40.05
N PRO A 674 -31.43 -70.59 -39.07
CA PRO A 674 -30.71 -70.26 -37.73
C PRO A 674 -31.43 -69.71 -36.37
N THR A 675 -30.92 -69.80 -35.05
CA THR A 675 -31.37 -69.02 -33.72
C THR A 675 -30.69 -69.21 -32.23
N ASP A 676 -30.50 -68.17 -31.25
CA ASP A 676 -30.26 -68.14 -29.66
C ASP A 676 -30.12 -66.76 -28.71
N THR A 677 -29.96 -66.66 -27.29
CA THR A 677 -30.02 -65.42 -26.25
C THR A 677 -29.43 -65.35 -24.68
N ASN A 678 -29.21 -64.19 -23.86
CA ASN A 678 -28.97 -64.01 -22.27
C ASN A 678 -28.71 -62.57 -21.42
N ASN A 679 -28.69 -62.36 -19.99
CA ASN A 679 -28.35 -61.05 -19.12
C ASN A 679 -28.21 -60.88 -17.43
N GLY A 680 -27.94 -59.69 -16.68
CA GLY A 680 -27.75 -59.42 -15.09
C GLY A 680 -27.58 -57.96 -14.27
N ARG A 681 -27.41 -57.74 -12.85
CA ARG A 681 -27.23 -56.44 -11.88
C ARG A 681 -26.93 -56.60 -10.24
N GLY A 682 -26.71 -55.77 -9.08
CA GLY A 682 -26.45 -54.35 -8.38
C GLY A 682 -26.73 -54.19 -6.73
N GLY A 683 -26.46 -53.31 -5.62
CA GLY A 683 -25.71 -52.04 -4.99
C GLY A 683 -26.04 -51.45 -3.43
N ASN A 684 -25.33 -50.44 -2.69
CA ASN A 684 -25.62 -49.44 -1.43
C ASN A 684 -25.09 -49.53 0.16
N VAL A 685 -24.98 -48.68 1.34
CA VAL A 685 -24.77 -47.23 2.09
C VAL A 685 -24.36 -47.26 3.71
N ASP A 686 -24.19 -46.40 4.87
CA ASP A 686 -24.20 -44.98 5.65
C ASP A 686 -23.52 -44.95 7.20
N GLY A 687 -23.32 -44.09 8.35
CA GLY A 687 -23.42 -42.70 9.18
C GLY A 687 -22.88 -42.67 10.78
N ASN A 688 -22.74 -41.80 11.93
CA ASN A 688 -22.76 -40.38 12.70
C ASN A 688 -22.12 -40.34 14.27
N ASN A 689 -21.94 -39.49 15.43
CA ASN A 689 -22.11 -38.13 16.29
C ASN A 689 -21.12 -37.91 17.65
N GLY A 690 -20.94 -37.05 18.82
CA GLY A 690 -21.44 -35.91 19.83
C GLY A 690 -20.51 -35.26 21.10
N GLY A 691 -20.92 -34.48 22.25
CA GLY A 691 -20.12 -33.66 23.42
C GLY A 691 -20.72 -33.29 24.94
N ASP A 692 -20.41 -32.48 26.11
CA ASP A 692 -19.52 -31.40 26.92
C ASP A 692 -19.78 -31.24 28.60
N ASN A 693 -19.45 -30.41 29.75
CA ASN A 693 -18.76 -29.14 30.48
C ASN A 693 -18.71 -29.12 32.18
N ARG A 694 -18.36 -28.26 33.29
CA ARG A 694 -17.69 -26.91 33.89
C ARG A 694 -17.62 -26.55 35.56
N ASP A 695 -16.96 -25.43 36.17
CA ASP A 695 -17.00 -24.53 37.52
C ASP A 695 -16.23 -24.69 39.00
N ALA A 696 -15.98 -23.89 40.19
CA ALA A 696 -16.27 -22.58 41.08
C ALA A 696 -15.28 -22.06 42.37
N ASN A 697 -15.56 -21.12 43.43
CA ASN A 697 -14.62 -20.35 44.50
C ASN A 697 -15.04 -19.73 46.03
N ASN A 698 -14.21 -19.10 47.03
CA ASN A 698 -14.49 -18.44 48.49
C ASN A 698 -13.41 -17.64 49.53
N THR A 699 -13.69 -16.75 50.63
CA THR A 699 -12.80 -15.91 51.69
C THR A 699 -13.32 -15.21 53.11
N PRO A 700 -12.58 -14.36 53.98
CA PRO A 700 -12.98 -13.61 55.28
C PRO A 700 -12.70 -12.01 55.55
N ALA A 701 -12.85 -11.42 56.80
CA ALA A 701 -13.35 -10.00 57.18
C ALA A 701 -12.46 -8.78 57.80
N ASP A 702 -13.06 -7.76 58.50
CA ASP A 702 -12.85 -6.25 58.37
C ASP A 702 -12.68 -5.32 59.67
N ASP A 703 -11.98 -4.13 59.61
CA ASP A 703 -11.57 -3.23 60.78
C ASP A 703 -12.00 -1.72 60.88
N GLY A 704 -12.34 -1.01 59.80
CA GLY A 704 -12.75 0.42 59.83
C GLY A 704 -12.14 1.34 58.75
N SER A 705 -10.82 1.26 58.54
CA SER A 705 -9.97 2.04 57.58
C SER A 705 -10.35 1.80 56.10
N PRO A 706 -9.66 2.31 55.06
CA PRO A 706 -9.59 1.57 53.81
C PRO A 706 -8.90 0.22 54.05
N ILE A 707 -9.44 -0.88 53.52
CA ILE A 707 -8.62 -2.07 53.24
C ILE A 707 -8.35 -2.04 51.73
N GLU A 708 -7.09 -2.20 51.36
CA GLU A 708 -6.74 -2.50 49.97
C GLU A 708 -7.20 -3.93 49.67
N PRO A 709 -8.17 -4.14 48.76
CA PRO A 709 -8.75 -5.46 48.57
C PRO A 709 -7.81 -6.42 47.85
N THR A 710 -8.26 -7.66 47.71
CA THR A 710 -7.72 -8.62 46.74
C THR A 710 -8.86 -9.09 45.83
N ARG A 711 -8.55 -9.56 44.62
CA ARG A 711 -9.54 -10.00 43.62
C ARG A 711 -10.48 -11.05 44.21
N GLY A 712 -11.79 -10.80 44.13
CA GLY A 712 -12.82 -11.68 44.72
C GLY A 712 -12.92 -11.64 46.25
N ASN A 713 -12.22 -10.70 46.91
CA ASN A 713 -12.35 -10.44 48.34
C ASN A 713 -12.45 -8.92 48.62
N PHE A 714 -13.43 -8.29 47.97
CA PHE A 714 -13.85 -6.93 48.26
C PHE A 714 -14.67 -6.89 49.55
N SER A 715 -14.43 -5.89 50.40
CA SER A 715 -15.23 -5.61 51.59
C SER A 715 -15.90 -4.25 51.51
N ASP A 716 -16.76 -3.89 52.48
CA ASP A 716 -17.37 -2.54 52.51
C ASP A 716 -16.35 -1.42 52.73
N ARG A 717 -15.11 -1.80 53.04
CA ARG A 717 -13.97 -0.91 53.26
C ARG A 717 -13.03 -0.76 52.09
N THR A 718 -13.32 -1.41 50.96
CA THR A 718 -12.69 -1.10 49.67
C THR A 718 -12.72 0.41 49.42
N SER A 719 -11.59 0.99 49.01
CA SER A 719 -11.53 2.41 48.61
C SER A 719 -12.30 2.66 47.29
N ILE A 720 -12.85 3.85 47.12
CA ILE A 720 -13.51 4.22 45.84
C ILE A 720 -12.49 4.42 44.72
N LEU A 721 -11.35 5.04 45.04
CA LEU A 721 -10.25 5.29 44.12
C LEU A 721 -9.16 4.24 44.30
N GLY A 722 -8.53 3.84 43.21
CA GLY A 722 -7.47 2.83 43.20
C GLY A 722 -7.43 2.04 41.89
N ALA A 723 -6.42 1.19 41.75
CA ALA A 723 -6.28 0.29 40.61
C ALA A 723 -7.41 -0.77 40.57
N PRO A 724 -7.76 -1.30 39.38
CA PRO A 724 -8.61 -2.47 39.26
C PRO A 724 -7.94 -3.69 39.87
N LEU A 725 -8.73 -4.55 40.52
CA LEU A 725 -8.29 -5.85 41.03
C LEU A 725 -8.90 -7.03 40.27
N VAL A 726 -10.00 -6.82 39.55
CA VAL A 726 -10.56 -7.76 38.55
C VAL A 726 -9.99 -7.45 37.15
N THR A 727 -10.28 -8.29 36.15
CA THR A 727 -9.99 -7.97 34.74
C THR A 727 -11.26 -7.47 34.03
N LYS A 728 -11.11 -6.86 32.85
CA LYS A 728 -12.25 -6.39 32.06
C LYS A 728 -13.14 -7.56 31.59
N GLU A 729 -12.52 -8.70 31.37
CA GLU A 729 -13.12 -9.96 30.97
C GLU A 729 -14.00 -10.56 32.08
N ASP A 730 -13.74 -10.23 33.35
CA ASP A 730 -14.61 -10.56 34.49
C ASP A 730 -15.93 -9.77 34.42
N LEU A 731 -15.83 -8.44 34.26
CA LEU A 731 -16.99 -7.57 34.02
C LEU A 731 -17.76 -8.05 32.78
N GLN A 732 -17.07 -8.47 31.72
CA GLN A 732 -17.74 -8.96 30.51
C GLN A 732 -18.57 -10.22 30.75
N ARG A 733 -17.98 -11.18 31.46
CA ARG A 733 -18.61 -12.46 31.80
C ARG A 733 -19.86 -12.23 32.64
N ASP A 734 -19.76 -11.43 33.69
CA ASP A 734 -20.88 -11.11 34.56
C ASP A 734 -21.97 -10.29 33.86
N PHE A 735 -21.59 -9.30 33.05
CA PHE A 735 -22.52 -8.46 32.29
C PHE A 735 -23.40 -9.30 31.35
N ASN A 736 -22.78 -10.25 30.65
CA ASN A 736 -23.49 -11.18 29.77
C ASN A 736 -24.49 -12.06 30.54
N ASN A 737 -24.27 -12.32 31.83
CA ASN A 737 -25.18 -13.07 32.70
C ASN A 737 -26.31 -12.20 33.26
N ARG A 738 -26.01 -11.00 33.79
CA ARG A 738 -27.03 -10.12 34.40
C ARG A 738 -27.92 -9.45 33.37
N VAL A 739 -27.35 -9.05 32.24
CA VAL A 739 -28.01 -8.28 31.18
C VAL A 739 -28.35 -9.19 30.02
N GLY A 740 -27.33 -9.78 29.37
CA GLY A 740 -27.51 -10.74 28.28
C GLY A 740 -28.45 -10.22 27.17
N SER A 741 -29.49 -10.99 26.83
CA SER A 741 -30.50 -10.60 25.83
C SER A 741 -31.43 -9.46 26.26
N ALA A 742 -31.31 -8.96 27.50
CA ALA A 742 -31.98 -7.74 27.95
C ALA A 742 -31.12 -6.47 27.75
N TYR A 743 -30.03 -6.54 26.98
CA TYR A 743 -29.22 -5.37 26.63
C TYR A 743 -30.05 -4.34 25.85
N PRO A 744 -30.15 -3.07 26.30
CA PRO A 744 -30.98 -2.08 25.61
C PRO A 744 -30.46 -1.77 24.21
N ALA A 745 -31.23 -2.16 23.19
CA ALA A 745 -30.86 -2.01 21.77
C ALA A 745 -30.52 -0.56 21.37
N VAL A 746 -31.10 0.43 22.05
CA VAL A 746 -30.78 1.87 21.84
C VAL A 746 -29.30 2.19 22.08
N TYR A 747 -28.56 1.39 22.84
CA TYR A 747 -27.14 1.66 23.06
C TYR A 747 -26.29 1.56 21.79
N ALA A 748 -26.74 0.86 20.75
CA ALA A 748 -26.10 0.89 19.44
C ALA A 748 -26.04 2.30 18.84
N GLU A 749 -27.12 3.07 18.95
CA GLU A 749 -27.16 4.49 18.53
C GLU A 749 -26.43 5.43 19.49
N LYS A 750 -26.14 4.96 20.73
CA LYS A 750 -25.41 5.68 21.78
C LYS A 750 -23.92 5.31 21.85
N GLY A 751 -23.41 4.61 20.83
CA GLY A 751 -21.99 4.27 20.68
C GLY A 751 -21.54 2.97 21.35
N ALA A 752 -22.45 2.13 21.84
CA ALA A 752 -22.15 0.79 22.36
C ALA A 752 -23.15 -0.23 21.79
N ALA A 753 -22.82 -0.86 20.67
CA ALA A 753 -23.74 -1.79 19.98
C ALA A 753 -23.87 -3.14 20.69
N THR A 754 -22.86 -3.51 21.46
CA THR A 754 -22.79 -4.77 22.21
C THR A 754 -22.53 -4.51 23.69
N GLY A 755 -22.83 -5.53 24.51
CA GLY A 755 -22.36 -5.55 25.91
C GLY A 755 -20.83 -5.44 26.02
N THR A 756 -20.09 -5.84 25.00
CA THR A 756 -18.63 -5.70 24.92
C THR A 756 -18.20 -4.24 24.79
N ASP A 757 -18.89 -3.46 23.98
CA ASP A 757 -18.64 -2.02 23.86
C ASP A 757 -18.98 -1.28 25.16
N PHE A 758 -20.06 -1.69 25.82
CA PHE A 758 -20.50 -1.13 27.09
C PHE A 758 -19.46 -1.33 28.20
N VAL A 759 -19.00 -2.57 28.40
CA VAL A 759 -18.01 -2.90 29.43
C VAL A 759 -16.65 -2.26 29.12
N ASN A 760 -16.24 -2.18 27.84
CA ASN A 760 -15.06 -1.42 27.44
C ASN A 760 -15.18 0.06 27.83
N GLN A 761 -16.32 0.71 27.58
CA GLN A 761 -16.54 2.12 27.90
C GLN A 761 -16.67 2.38 29.41
N LEU A 762 -17.24 1.44 30.16
CA LEU A 762 -17.32 1.52 31.61
C LEU A 762 -15.93 1.40 32.25
N TRP A 763 -15.15 0.41 31.81
CA TRP A 763 -13.77 0.24 32.24
C TRP A 763 -12.95 1.50 31.93
N GLN A 764 -13.07 2.04 30.72
CA GLN A 764 -12.40 3.27 30.33
C GLN A 764 -12.80 4.44 31.25
N ALA A 765 -14.10 4.68 31.45
CA ALA A 765 -14.60 5.76 32.29
C ALA A 765 -14.13 5.70 33.75
N ALA A 766 -13.99 4.49 34.31
CA ALA A 766 -13.48 4.29 35.66
C ALA A 766 -11.97 4.60 35.76
N ILE A 767 -11.16 4.01 34.87
CA ILE A 767 -9.70 4.24 34.79
C ILE A 767 -9.37 5.69 34.41
N ASP A 768 -10.23 6.34 33.64
CA ASP A 768 -10.14 7.76 33.29
C ASP A 768 -10.10 8.63 34.55
N GLU A 769 -11.03 8.44 35.47
CA GLU A 769 -11.16 9.21 36.72
C GLU A 769 -10.52 8.52 37.95
N GLY A 770 -9.77 7.43 37.76
CA GLY A 770 -9.07 6.71 38.84
C GLY A 770 -10.01 6.01 39.85
N VAL A 771 -11.27 5.78 39.46
CA VAL A 771 -12.26 5.00 40.22
C VAL A 771 -12.04 3.51 39.90
N ARG A 772 -12.22 2.62 40.89
CA ARG A 772 -12.11 1.17 40.64
C ARG A 772 -13.21 0.71 39.65
N PRO A 773 -12.88 0.11 38.49
CA PRO A 773 -13.85 -0.34 37.49
C PRO A 773 -14.94 -1.26 38.03
N GLU A 774 -14.58 -2.22 38.89
CA GLU A 774 -15.49 -3.11 39.62
C GLU A 774 -16.57 -2.35 40.42
N LEU A 775 -16.21 -1.22 41.04
CA LEU A 775 -17.14 -0.42 41.84
C LEU A 775 -18.09 0.39 40.95
N LEU A 776 -17.58 1.04 39.90
CA LEU A 776 -18.44 1.73 38.92
C LEU A 776 -19.41 0.73 38.28
N TYR A 777 -18.91 -0.46 37.92
CA TYR A 777 -19.69 -1.54 37.35
C TYR A 777 -20.82 -2.00 38.28
N ALA A 778 -20.48 -2.32 39.53
CA ALA A 778 -21.44 -2.74 40.53
C ALA A 778 -22.53 -1.68 40.75
N GLN A 779 -22.15 -0.41 40.78
CA GLN A 779 -23.09 0.70 40.94
C GLN A 779 -24.02 0.81 39.73
N VAL A 780 -23.48 0.81 38.51
CA VAL A 780 -24.24 0.84 37.25
C VAL A 780 -25.24 -0.32 37.18
N MET A 781 -24.85 -1.53 37.59
CA MET A 781 -25.77 -2.68 37.64
C MET A 781 -26.89 -2.50 38.68
N ILE A 782 -26.57 -2.01 39.89
CA ILE A 782 -27.57 -1.87 40.97
C ILE A 782 -28.58 -0.75 40.68
N GLU A 783 -28.13 0.44 40.30
CA GLU A 783 -28.99 1.61 40.07
C GLU A 783 -29.95 1.41 38.89
N THR A 784 -29.54 0.64 37.87
CA THR A 784 -30.32 0.42 36.65
C THR A 784 -31.14 -0.89 36.65
N GLY A 785 -31.07 -1.71 37.71
CA GLY A 785 -31.67 -3.05 37.71
C GLY A 785 -31.04 -4.00 36.68
N ASN A 786 -29.74 -3.86 36.47
CA ASN A 786 -28.93 -4.46 35.41
C ASN A 786 -29.47 -4.10 34.02
N LEU A 787 -29.47 -2.79 33.73
CA LEU A 787 -29.93 -2.16 32.49
C LEU A 787 -31.38 -2.45 32.08
N ARG A 788 -32.24 -2.87 33.02
CA ARG A 788 -33.69 -3.07 32.80
C ARG A 788 -34.54 -1.85 33.13
N PHE A 789 -34.00 -0.89 33.89
CA PHE A 789 -34.59 0.42 34.20
C PHE A 789 -36.02 0.35 34.75
N GLY A 790 -36.16 -0.19 35.97
CA GLY A 790 -37.44 -0.34 36.67
C GLY A 790 -37.91 0.87 37.50
N GLY A 791 -37.52 2.09 37.13
CA GLY A 791 -37.81 3.33 37.88
C GLY A 791 -37.97 4.55 36.97
N ASP A 792 -37.79 5.76 37.52
CA ASP A 792 -38.02 7.02 36.77
C ASP A 792 -37.04 7.24 35.60
N VAL A 793 -35.82 6.69 35.69
CA VAL A 793 -34.76 6.84 34.68
C VAL A 793 -34.94 5.79 33.59
N LEU A 794 -34.85 6.20 32.33
CA LEU A 794 -35.01 5.34 31.15
C LEU A 794 -33.66 5.00 30.48
N PRO A 795 -33.57 3.90 29.70
CA PRO A 795 -32.32 3.45 29.09
C PRO A 795 -31.65 4.51 28.20
N GLU A 796 -32.45 5.22 27.39
CA GLU A 796 -31.99 6.15 26.34
C GLU A 796 -31.21 7.34 26.90
N GLN A 797 -31.40 7.62 28.19
CA GLN A 797 -30.77 8.71 28.93
C GLN A 797 -29.29 8.43 29.24
N CYS A 798 -28.83 7.18 29.14
CA CYS A 798 -27.48 6.77 29.54
C CYS A 798 -27.10 7.22 30.98
N ASN A 799 -28.09 7.39 31.87
CA ASN A 799 -27.91 7.93 33.21
C ASN A 799 -27.82 6.78 34.24
N PHE A 800 -26.70 6.08 34.19
CA PHE A 800 -26.51 4.81 34.90
C PHE A 800 -26.38 4.93 36.42
N GLY A 801 -26.19 6.15 36.94
CA GLY A 801 -26.03 6.44 38.37
C GLY A 801 -27.25 7.09 39.02
N GLY A 802 -28.41 7.12 38.36
CA GLY A 802 -29.62 7.78 38.85
C GLY A 802 -29.50 9.30 39.03
N MET A 803 -28.53 9.93 38.35
CA MET A 803 -28.10 11.30 38.65
C MET A 803 -29.21 12.31 38.40
N GLY A 804 -29.65 12.99 39.46
CA GLY A 804 -30.72 13.98 39.42
C GLY A 804 -32.15 13.42 39.43
N ALA A 805 -32.34 12.10 39.47
CA ALA A 805 -33.66 11.51 39.72
C ALA A 805 -34.05 11.67 41.20
N THR A 806 -35.35 11.81 41.50
CA THR A 806 -35.82 12.09 42.86
C THR A 806 -37.06 11.28 43.29
N GLY A 807 -37.57 10.39 42.44
CA GLY A 807 -38.90 9.80 42.60
C GLY A 807 -40.00 10.65 41.98
N ASP A 808 -41.21 10.09 41.99
CA ASP A 808 -42.46 10.68 41.48
C ASP A 808 -42.41 11.09 39.98
N GLY A 809 -41.78 10.27 39.14
CA GLY A 809 -41.74 10.47 37.68
C GLY A 809 -40.65 11.43 37.19
N LYS A 810 -39.76 11.88 38.07
CA LYS A 810 -38.68 12.84 37.73
C LYS A 810 -37.44 12.12 37.23
N ARG A 811 -37.37 11.98 35.91
CA ARG A 811 -36.41 11.15 35.16
C ARG A 811 -34.92 11.49 35.29
N GLY A 812 -34.54 12.57 35.98
CA GLY A 812 -33.14 12.97 36.14
C GLY A 812 -32.44 13.44 34.86
N LEU A 813 -31.10 13.39 34.85
CA LEU A 813 -30.24 13.83 33.73
C LEU A 813 -30.24 12.84 32.56
N SER A 814 -29.68 13.29 31.43
CA SER A 814 -29.49 12.51 30.20
C SER A 814 -28.14 12.84 29.55
N PHE A 815 -27.52 11.85 28.90
CA PHE A 815 -26.21 11.95 28.25
C PHE A 815 -26.27 11.38 26.83
N ASP A 816 -25.54 11.98 25.89
CA ASP A 816 -25.67 11.66 24.45
C ASP A 816 -25.19 10.26 24.08
N THR A 817 -24.23 9.72 24.84
CA THR A 817 -23.57 8.42 24.59
C THR A 817 -23.32 7.66 25.88
N VAL A 818 -23.12 6.35 25.76
CA VAL A 818 -22.82 5.44 26.88
C VAL A 818 -21.56 5.90 27.63
N LEU A 819 -20.44 6.12 26.93
CA LEU A 819 -19.20 6.63 27.53
C LEU A 819 -19.38 7.97 28.27
N LYS A 820 -20.19 8.92 27.75
CA LYS A 820 -20.45 10.19 28.45
C LYS A 820 -21.12 9.98 29.80
N GLY A 821 -22.19 9.17 29.83
CA GLY A 821 -22.92 8.87 31.07
C GLY A 821 -22.08 8.13 32.11
N LEU A 822 -21.24 7.20 31.65
CA LEU A 822 -20.31 6.45 32.51
C LEU A 822 -19.19 7.34 33.06
N ARG A 823 -18.61 8.23 32.23
CA ARG A 823 -17.62 9.23 32.68
C ARG A 823 -18.22 10.23 33.67
N ALA A 824 -19.44 10.69 33.44
CA ALA A 824 -20.15 11.57 34.37
C ALA A 824 -20.31 10.91 35.75
N GLN A 825 -20.69 9.63 35.80
CA GLN A 825 -20.82 8.88 37.04
C GLN A 825 -19.47 8.60 37.72
N ALA A 826 -18.42 8.28 36.96
CA ALA A 826 -17.06 8.10 37.49
C ALA A 826 -16.51 9.40 38.09
N LEU A 827 -16.69 10.53 37.40
CA LEU A 827 -16.35 11.87 37.87
C LEU A 827 -17.14 12.20 39.15
N HIS A 828 -18.45 11.89 39.20
CA HIS A 828 -19.27 12.05 40.41
C HIS A 828 -18.75 11.22 41.58
N LEU A 829 -18.35 9.95 41.37
CA LEU A 829 -17.73 9.10 42.39
C LEU A 829 -16.38 9.66 42.88
N ARG A 830 -15.54 10.16 41.97
CA ARG A 830 -14.26 10.80 42.30
C ARG A 830 -14.45 12.07 43.13
N ALA A 831 -15.42 12.90 42.74
CA ALA A 831 -15.83 14.07 43.49
C ALA A 831 -16.38 13.69 44.88
N TYR A 832 -17.14 12.60 45.00
CA TYR A 832 -17.64 12.07 46.28
C TYR A 832 -16.52 11.61 47.21
N ALA A 833 -15.50 10.93 46.67
CA ALA A 833 -14.28 10.59 47.40
C ALA A 833 -13.51 11.84 47.85
N GLY A 834 -13.65 12.95 47.11
CA GLY A 834 -13.24 14.29 47.50
C GLY A 834 -12.16 14.93 46.62
N TYR A 835 -12.02 14.49 45.37
CA TYR A 835 -10.94 14.87 44.46
C TYR A 835 -11.45 15.53 43.18
N GLU A 836 -10.69 16.48 42.65
CA GLU A 836 -10.92 17.12 41.34
C GLU A 836 -10.73 16.12 40.17
N PRO A 837 -11.40 16.31 39.01
CA PRO A 837 -11.33 15.40 37.85
C PRO A 837 -9.92 15.20 37.25
N LEU A 838 -9.75 14.11 36.51
CA LEU A 838 -8.50 13.76 35.79
C LEU A 838 -8.58 13.89 34.26
N THR A 839 -9.77 13.88 33.65
CA THR A 839 -9.92 13.91 32.17
C THR A 839 -10.54 15.19 31.61
N VAL A 840 -10.82 16.17 32.46
CA VAL A 840 -11.39 17.47 32.09
C VAL A 840 -10.88 18.53 33.06
N ASP A 841 -10.69 19.77 32.58
CA ASP A 841 -10.39 20.89 33.47
C ASP A 841 -11.51 21.04 34.52
N PRO A 842 -11.19 21.18 35.82
CA PRO A 842 -12.18 21.43 36.88
C PRO A 842 -13.20 22.55 36.60
N SER A 843 -12.84 23.59 35.86
CA SER A 843 -13.75 24.66 35.44
C SER A 843 -14.76 24.22 34.36
N GLU A 844 -14.39 23.21 33.57
CA GLU A 844 -15.18 22.65 32.47
C GLU A 844 -15.85 21.31 32.82
N ALA A 845 -15.59 20.78 34.02
CA ALA A 845 -16.15 19.53 34.52
C ALA A 845 -17.69 19.47 34.50
N GLN A 846 -18.37 20.62 34.57
CA GLN A 846 -19.83 20.72 34.44
C GLN A 846 -20.35 20.37 33.02
N LYS A 847 -19.49 20.36 32.00
CA LYS A 847 -19.81 19.83 30.65
C LYS A 847 -19.78 18.29 30.60
N VAL A 848 -19.23 17.62 31.63
CA VAL A 848 -19.16 16.15 31.75
C VAL A 848 -20.17 15.67 32.80
N ASP A 849 -20.11 16.18 34.03
CA ASP A 849 -21.14 15.99 35.06
C ASP A 849 -21.83 17.34 35.37
N PRO A 850 -23.05 17.60 34.88
CA PRO A 850 -23.82 18.81 35.16
C PRO A 850 -24.13 19.07 36.64
N ARG A 851 -23.84 18.12 37.55
CA ARG A 851 -23.98 18.30 39.01
C ARG A 851 -22.69 18.77 39.69
N TYR A 852 -21.56 18.77 38.98
CA TYR A 852 -20.23 18.98 39.55
C TYR A 852 -20.10 20.31 40.31
N GLY A 853 -19.43 20.29 41.46
CA GLY A 853 -19.12 21.48 42.25
C GLY A 853 -18.70 21.17 43.68
N ALA A 854 -18.27 22.21 44.39
CA ALA A 854 -17.65 22.11 45.72
C ALA A 854 -18.51 21.38 46.79
N TRP A 855 -19.84 21.37 46.65
CA TRP A 855 -20.75 20.65 47.55
C TRP A 855 -20.55 19.11 47.50
N ILE A 856 -20.02 18.58 46.40
CA ILE A 856 -19.70 17.16 46.25
C ILE A 856 -18.33 16.86 46.87
N LEU A 857 -17.31 17.67 46.56
CA LEU A 857 -15.95 17.53 47.09
C LEU A 857 -15.88 17.50 48.63
N ALA A 858 -16.85 18.14 49.28
CA ALA A 858 -17.04 18.15 50.73
C ALA A 858 -17.53 16.82 51.32
N ARG A 859 -18.01 15.85 50.52
CA ARG A 859 -18.61 14.59 51.01
C ARG A 859 -17.59 13.62 51.62
N LYS A 860 -16.35 13.58 51.11
CA LYS A 860 -15.23 12.73 51.58
C LYS A 860 -15.62 11.25 51.85
N ALA A 861 -16.45 10.71 50.97
CA ALA A 861 -16.90 9.33 50.95
C ALA A 861 -15.83 8.44 50.27
N ASN A 862 -14.68 8.23 50.92
CA ASN A 862 -13.52 7.57 50.30
C ASN A 862 -13.53 6.02 50.29
N ILE A 863 -14.53 5.37 50.90
CA ILE A 863 -14.70 3.90 50.93
C ILE A 863 -16.17 3.52 50.64
N ILE A 864 -16.42 2.31 50.14
CA ILE A 864 -17.76 1.85 49.70
C ILE A 864 -18.84 2.04 50.80
N ARG A 865 -18.54 1.69 52.05
CA ARG A 865 -19.47 1.82 53.19
C ARG A 865 -20.01 3.24 53.35
N LYS A 866 -19.22 4.25 52.99
CA LYS A 866 -19.65 5.66 53.08
C LYS A 866 -20.64 6.06 51.98
N LEU A 867 -20.79 5.30 50.90
CA LEU A 867 -21.82 5.58 49.87
C LEU A 867 -23.24 5.31 50.38
N ALA A 868 -23.41 4.35 51.29
CA ALA A 868 -24.68 4.09 51.97
C ALA A 868 -25.03 5.29 52.87
N GLY A 869 -26.18 5.91 52.62
CA GLY A 869 -26.62 7.14 53.29
C GLY A 869 -26.04 8.43 52.74
N THR A 870 -25.15 8.42 51.74
CA THR A 870 -24.67 9.66 51.09
C THR A 870 -24.94 9.73 49.60
N TRP A 871 -24.80 8.60 48.88
CA TRP A 871 -25.18 8.47 47.46
C TRP A 871 -26.62 7.97 47.38
N ALA A 872 -26.89 6.78 47.93
CA ALA A 872 -28.21 6.20 48.03
C ALA A 872 -28.67 6.15 49.50
N MET A 873 -29.96 6.37 49.75
CA MET A 873 -30.55 6.35 51.09
C MET A 873 -30.68 4.94 51.70
N ASP A 874 -30.45 3.88 50.92
CA ASP A 874 -30.48 2.50 51.40
C ASP A 874 -29.26 2.17 52.28
N LYS A 875 -29.53 1.74 53.51
CA LYS A 875 -28.48 1.33 54.47
C LYS A 875 -27.73 0.07 54.03
N ASN A 876 -28.33 -0.77 53.19
CA ASN A 876 -27.72 -1.98 52.66
C ASN A 876 -26.97 -1.76 51.33
N TYR A 877 -26.90 -0.52 50.84
CA TYR A 877 -26.33 -0.20 49.53
C TYR A 877 -24.87 -0.66 49.38
N ALA A 878 -24.05 -0.46 50.41
CA ALA A 878 -22.67 -0.94 50.42
C ALA A 878 -22.57 -2.47 50.31
N VAL A 879 -23.46 -3.21 51.00
CA VAL A 879 -23.52 -4.69 50.94
C VAL A 879 -23.96 -5.16 49.55
N LYS A 880 -24.82 -4.41 48.85
CA LYS A 880 -25.20 -4.69 47.45
C LYS A 880 -24.01 -4.48 46.51
N LEU A 881 -23.29 -3.35 46.64
CA LEU A 881 -22.10 -3.05 45.82
C LEU A 881 -21.04 -4.15 45.99
N VAL A 882 -20.66 -4.44 47.23
CA VAL A 882 -19.68 -5.48 47.59
C VAL A 882 -20.08 -6.86 47.06
N ARG A 883 -21.38 -7.19 47.09
CA ARG A 883 -21.87 -8.45 46.51
C ARG A 883 -21.59 -8.52 45.01
N VAL A 884 -21.99 -7.50 44.24
CA VAL A 884 -21.76 -7.50 42.78
C VAL A 884 -20.26 -7.50 42.47
N MET A 885 -19.44 -6.79 43.25
CA MET A 885 -17.98 -6.79 43.08
C MET A 885 -17.32 -8.14 43.37
N ASN A 886 -17.88 -8.94 44.28
CA ASN A 886 -17.41 -10.31 44.57
C ASN A 886 -18.06 -11.39 43.66
N GLU A 887 -18.99 -10.99 42.79
CA GLU A 887 -19.56 -11.84 41.74
C GLU A 887 -18.79 -11.67 40.39
N LEU A 888 -17.72 -10.87 40.38
CA LEU A 888 -16.77 -10.65 39.28
C LEU A 888 -15.56 -11.62 39.36
#